data_AF-A0A8J5PUW7-F1
#
_entry.id   AF-A0A8J5PUW7-F1
#
_cell.length_a   1.000
_cell.length_b   1.000
_cell.length_c   1.000
_cell.angle_alpha   90.00
_cell.angle_beta   90.00
_cell.angle_gamma   90.00
#
_symmetry.space_group_name_H-M   'P 1'
#
loop_
_entity.id
_entity.type
_entity.pdbx_description
1 polymer ?
#
loop_
_entity_poly.entity_id
_entity_poly.type
_entity_poly.pdbx_seq_one_letter_code
_entity_poly.pdbx_strand_id
1 'polypeptide(L)'
;MDDPLRVLRLVRFSSRLQFIIDANTRKFMADPKVLEALRAKISRERVGVELEKMLKGDHPFEALQLIHELQLFHAIFTDPTQENLPVPDISRWAVAYTCLDELLNDRDSTSIAGRLITSTDATYSAWNLAALSPWMTVEEPPNPRRKANALPLVAIVSREGFKAPNRLSSIVAASHRNRDEILELKHAVCNGESYIQERDRFGMAIRKWDTPAGTWRLQVLNALLVEALETLTEWRQEKSAEQSNFLAGWKSFLDHLAKLDVYEVTTLEKLLDGGKLAKALGGIKPGKWTGPALDVCVAWQLRNPGETDPTGAIEEVQRRREELGIPVINHASSSEDNLDQSQLSRLTAAVSEKALTLRSVEEHSELLTEAAVASLNILCSKYHIILDQTTLVKLTAVTDPQDPWTTAQAAAAASKLLAEQLECESLTEFITNTVLQKYLKPLFMKSSSRITASGRPSQYAMIDDRSRPVIEVQPWRTQAPWAEATIQWTVNMSTASLIQQHWPLFLPVLLALVENESTKTKARGLRTTREFMSKCPAQVLQNTGIGHVFAGVTFPLLLYLPSVTPEDESMTILIPAYDVLIKLAQSTGDTNSIERRRLFDKILRDGVFAGYFHASQHTRIVQVLLQKATAVINSLGIYTIKHLTPLLSMVSLVMTDPFAVSYPPTLIAATQTLSAIITNAWPRIGEVEHMENVTRILSLCWLNVSEEIEHEVSQTSADINTLSRELAHTARILQALWDHDASKCPAKLSEVLKQEPRLSDLFPKTLA
;
A
#
# COMPACT_ATOMS: atom_id res chain seq x y z
N MET A 1 -24.37 31.14 2.00
CA MET A 1 -23.07 30.72 2.55
C MET A 1 -22.40 29.81 1.53
N ASP A 2 -21.20 30.18 1.09
CA ASP A 2 -20.54 29.56 -0.07
C ASP A 2 -19.59 28.42 0.33
N ASP A 3 -19.00 28.45 1.53
CA ASP A 3 -18.11 27.39 2.05
C ASP A 3 -18.34 27.09 3.55
N PRO A 4 -19.37 26.30 3.91
CA PRO A 4 -19.65 25.92 5.29
C PRO A 4 -18.53 25.14 5.99
N LEU A 5 -17.62 24.48 5.25
CA LEU A 5 -16.49 23.74 5.85
C LEU A 5 -15.55 24.64 6.66
N ARG A 6 -15.54 25.95 6.38
CA ARG A 6 -14.74 26.92 7.14
C ARG A 6 -15.07 26.92 8.63
N VAL A 7 -16.30 26.56 9.01
CA VAL A 7 -16.69 26.42 10.42
C VAL A 7 -15.84 25.36 11.11
N LEU A 8 -15.77 24.15 10.54
CA LEU A 8 -14.94 23.07 11.08
C LEU A 8 -13.44 23.41 11.03
N ARG A 9 -12.98 24.06 9.95
CA ARG A 9 -11.58 24.51 9.89
C ARG A 9 -11.25 25.50 11.00
N LEU A 10 -12.15 26.42 11.32
CA LEU A 10 -11.92 27.40 12.37
C LEU A 10 -11.91 26.77 13.75
N VAL A 11 -12.79 25.79 14.02
CA VAL A 11 -12.73 24.97 15.23
C VAL A 11 -11.37 24.28 15.34
N ARG A 12 -10.91 23.61 14.28
CA ARG A 12 -9.61 22.93 14.24
C ARG A 12 -8.45 23.88 14.48
N PHE A 13 -8.48 25.05 13.85
CA PHE A 13 -7.42 26.05 14.01
C PHE A 13 -7.43 26.63 15.42
N SER A 14 -8.60 26.90 15.99
CA SER A 14 -8.74 27.43 17.35
C SER A 14 -8.22 26.44 18.38
N SER A 15 -8.57 25.15 18.28
CA SER A 15 -8.05 24.14 19.19
C SER A 15 -6.55 23.91 19.00
N ARG A 16 -6.05 23.85 17.76
CA ARG A 16 -4.63 23.59 17.49
C ARG A 16 -3.70 24.76 17.83
N LEU A 17 -4.10 25.99 17.51
CA LEU A 17 -3.28 27.19 17.66
C LEU A 17 -3.65 28.00 18.90
N GLN A 18 -4.64 27.55 19.69
CA GLN A 18 -5.05 28.13 20.96
C GLN A 18 -5.42 29.63 20.87
N PHE A 19 -6.05 30.04 19.76
CA PHE A 19 -6.63 31.38 19.63
C PHE A 19 -8.13 31.39 19.94
N ILE A 20 -8.62 32.54 20.38
CA ILE A 20 -10.03 32.76 20.70
C ILE A 20 -10.78 33.18 19.43
N ILE A 21 -11.82 32.43 19.04
CA ILE A 21 -12.73 32.84 17.97
C ILE A 21 -13.54 34.04 18.44
N ASP A 22 -13.55 35.11 17.63
CA ASP A 22 -14.33 36.32 17.85
C ASP A 22 -15.81 36.02 18.17
N ALA A 23 -16.39 36.78 19.11
CA ALA A 23 -17.72 36.54 19.63
C ALA A 23 -18.83 36.65 18.58
N ASN A 24 -18.71 37.58 17.63
CA ASN A 24 -19.68 37.69 16.53
C ASN A 24 -19.53 36.52 15.56
N THR A 25 -18.30 36.10 15.28
CA THR A 25 -18.01 34.91 14.46
C THR A 25 -18.62 33.65 15.09
N ARG A 26 -18.46 33.44 16.40
CA ARG A 26 -19.09 32.32 17.13
C ARG A 26 -20.62 32.31 16.95
N LYS A 27 -21.27 33.47 17.07
CA LYS A 27 -22.73 33.59 16.86
C LYS A 27 -23.15 33.14 15.45
N PHE A 28 -22.41 33.54 14.42
CA PHE A 28 -22.72 33.12 13.04
C PHE A 28 -22.44 31.63 12.80
N MET A 29 -21.41 31.07 13.44
CA MET A 29 -21.11 29.64 13.34
C MET A 29 -22.22 28.76 13.94
N ALA A 30 -22.86 29.24 15.01
CA ALA A 30 -23.98 28.58 15.67
C ALA A 30 -25.35 28.88 15.03
N ASP A 31 -25.40 29.66 13.94
CA ASP A 31 -26.67 29.96 13.25
C ASP A 31 -27.25 28.68 12.63
N PRO A 32 -28.54 28.35 12.88
CA PRO A 32 -29.18 27.15 12.32
C PRO A 32 -29.04 27.01 10.79
N LYS A 33 -29.03 28.11 10.04
CA LYS A 33 -28.83 28.09 8.58
C LYS A 33 -27.42 27.67 8.20
N VAL A 34 -26.42 28.01 9.01
CA VAL A 34 -25.02 27.61 8.80
C VAL A 34 -24.83 26.14 9.15
N LEU A 35 -25.41 25.70 10.27
CA LEU A 35 -25.40 24.29 10.69
C LEU A 35 -26.07 23.39 9.65
N GLU A 36 -27.23 23.80 9.14
CA GLU A 36 -27.93 23.06 8.08
C GLU A 36 -27.15 23.08 6.76
N ALA A 37 -26.54 24.21 6.39
CA ALA A 37 -25.67 24.27 5.23
C ALA A 37 -24.44 23.35 5.37
N LEU A 38 -23.85 23.24 6.57
CA LEU A 38 -22.76 22.31 6.85
C LEU A 38 -23.22 20.86 6.75
N ARG A 39 -24.41 20.53 7.28
CA ARG A 39 -25.01 19.20 7.19
C ARG A 39 -25.33 18.79 5.74
N ALA A 40 -25.97 19.67 4.98
CA ALA A 40 -26.49 19.35 3.66
C ALA A 40 -25.46 19.49 2.52
N LYS A 41 -24.58 20.51 2.56
CA LYS A 41 -23.71 20.86 1.41
C LYS A 41 -22.32 20.26 1.45
N ILE A 42 -21.83 19.85 2.63
CA ILE A 42 -20.47 19.33 2.78
C ILE A 42 -20.49 17.81 2.75
N SER A 43 -19.61 17.22 1.93
CA SER A 43 -19.42 15.78 1.87
C SER A 43 -18.91 15.24 3.21
N ARG A 44 -19.39 14.07 3.62
CA ARG A 44 -19.11 13.45 4.92
C ARG A 44 -17.62 13.10 5.08
N GLU A 45 -16.95 12.80 3.96
CA GLU A 45 -15.50 12.59 3.89
C GLU A 45 -14.72 13.84 4.33
N ARG A 46 -15.17 15.03 3.92
CA ARG A 46 -14.50 16.30 4.27
C ARG A 46 -14.74 16.66 5.74
N VAL A 47 -15.90 16.32 6.28
CA VAL A 47 -16.19 16.44 7.73
C VAL A 47 -15.24 15.52 8.52
N GLY A 48 -15.12 14.26 8.09
CA GLY A 48 -14.19 13.28 8.67
C GLY A 48 -12.75 13.76 8.70
N VAL A 49 -12.24 14.33 7.61
CA VAL A 49 -10.87 14.85 7.53
C VAL A 49 -10.61 15.98 8.53
N GLU A 50 -11.55 16.91 8.71
CA GLU A 50 -11.36 17.99 9.69
C GLU A 50 -11.47 17.45 11.13
N LEU A 51 -12.43 16.55 11.40
CA LEU A 51 -12.59 15.90 12.71
C LEU A 51 -11.36 15.07 13.09
N GLU A 52 -10.82 14.28 12.16
CA GLU A 52 -9.62 13.48 12.38
C GLU A 52 -8.43 14.36 12.80
N LYS A 53 -8.21 15.48 12.10
CA LYS A 53 -7.14 16.41 12.44
C LYS A 53 -7.34 17.11 13.78
N MET A 54 -8.59 17.31 14.21
CA MET A 54 -8.90 17.84 15.55
C MET A 54 -8.54 16.81 16.63
N LEU A 55 -9.00 15.57 16.48
CA LEU A 55 -8.87 14.53 17.50
C LEU A 55 -7.48 13.87 17.55
N LYS A 56 -6.68 14.00 16.49
CA LYS A 56 -5.24 13.67 16.48
C LYS A 56 -4.34 14.86 16.83
N GLY A 57 -4.91 16.06 17.00
CA GLY A 57 -4.16 17.25 17.35
C GLY A 57 -3.77 17.28 18.83
N ASP A 58 -3.10 18.36 19.24
CA ASP A 58 -2.57 18.53 20.60
C ASP A 58 -3.68 18.81 21.64
N HIS A 59 -4.83 19.30 21.18
CA HIS A 59 -5.94 19.84 21.99
C HIS A 59 -7.31 19.27 21.58
N PRO A 60 -7.53 17.95 21.73
CA PRO A 60 -8.78 17.28 21.34
C PRO A 60 -9.97 17.61 22.27
N PHE A 61 -9.70 17.88 23.56
CA PHE A 61 -10.73 18.30 24.52
C PHE A 61 -11.38 19.62 24.07
N GLU A 62 -10.57 20.63 23.78
CA GLU A 62 -11.00 21.96 23.36
C GLU A 62 -11.75 21.90 22.02
N ALA A 63 -11.36 20.98 21.12
CA ALA A 63 -12.08 20.77 19.88
C ALA A 63 -13.51 20.24 20.12
N LEU A 64 -13.68 19.24 20.99
CA LEU A 64 -15.01 18.73 21.34
C LEU A 64 -15.83 19.75 22.12
N GLN A 65 -15.20 20.52 23.02
CA GLN A 65 -15.83 21.63 23.72
C GLN A 65 -16.38 22.67 22.73
N LEU A 66 -15.57 23.11 21.76
CA LEU A 66 -16.00 24.05 20.72
C LEU A 66 -17.13 23.47 19.84
N ILE A 67 -17.06 22.18 19.49
CA ILE A 67 -18.15 21.50 18.76
C ILE A 67 -19.46 21.55 19.57
N HIS A 68 -19.37 21.33 20.88
CA HIS A 68 -20.52 21.38 21.79
C HIS A 68 -21.09 22.80 21.90
N GLU A 69 -20.25 23.80 22.21
CA GLU A 69 -20.65 25.20 22.36
C GLU A 69 -21.27 25.79 21.09
N LEU A 70 -20.76 25.39 19.92
CA LEU A 70 -21.23 25.87 18.61
C LEU A 70 -22.39 25.05 18.04
N GLN A 71 -22.94 24.09 18.81
CA GLN A 71 -24.08 23.25 18.41
C GLN A 71 -23.81 22.43 17.13
N LEU A 72 -22.55 22.05 16.90
CA LEU A 72 -22.11 21.35 15.69
C LEU A 72 -22.34 19.83 15.75
N PHE A 73 -22.74 19.28 16.91
CA PHE A 73 -22.89 17.84 17.11
C PHE A 73 -23.75 17.19 16.02
N HIS A 74 -24.99 17.66 15.83
CA HIS A 74 -25.92 17.06 14.86
C HIS A 74 -25.53 17.32 13.40
N ALA A 75 -24.63 18.26 13.13
CA ALA A 75 -24.10 18.49 11.78
C ALA A 75 -22.93 17.55 11.43
N ILE A 76 -22.23 17.03 12.45
CA ILE A 76 -21.06 16.14 12.33
C ILE A 76 -21.45 14.67 12.55
N PHE A 77 -22.13 14.38 13.66
CA PHE A 77 -22.46 13.04 14.12
C PHE A 77 -23.89 12.66 13.77
N THR A 78 -24.26 12.75 12.50
CA THR A 78 -25.58 12.37 11.97
C THR A 78 -25.41 11.82 10.57
N ASP A 79 -26.15 10.77 10.21
CA ASP A 79 -26.30 10.35 8.82
C ASP A 79 -27.29 11.29 8.09
N PRO A 80 -26.83 12.15 7.17
CA PRO A 80 -27.72 13.07 6.47
C PRO A 80 -28.61 12.37 5.42
N THR A 81 -28.35 11.09 5.11
CA THR A 81 -29.13 10.33 4.12
C THR A 81 -30.39 9.69 4.72
N GLN A 82 -30.54 9.71 6.04
CA GLN A 82 -31.70 9.18 6.75
C GLN A 82 -32.47 10.31 7.43
N GLU A 83 -33.72 10.51 7.02
CA GLU A 83 -34.55 11.63 7.49
C GLU A 83 -35.15 11.41 8.89
N ASN A 84 -35.32 10.16 9.32
CA ASN A 84 -36.05 9.79 10.55
C ASN A 84 -35.18 9.08 11.60
N LEU A 85 -33.94 9.52 11.76
CA LEU A 85 -33.10 8.99 12.84
C LEU A 85 -33.50 9.60 14.20
N PRO A 86 -33.47 8.81 15.29
CA PRO A 86 -33.59 9.36 16.64
C PRO A 86 -32.48 10.38 16.88
N VAL A 87 -32.80 11.43 17.63
CA VAL A 87 -31.85 12.48 17.99
C VAL A 87 -31.29 12.14 19.38
N PRO A 88 -29.97 11.93 19.52
CA PRO A 88 -29.38 11.64 20.83
C PRO A 88 -29.49 12.85 21.75
N ASP A 89 -29.71 12.62 23.04
CA ASP A 89 -29.61 13.66 24.06
C ASP A 89 -28.15 14.01 24.30
N ILE A 90 -27.78 15.26 24.03
CA ILE A 90 -26.43 15.80 24.22
C ILE A 90 -26.30 16.66 25.48
N SER A 91 -27.35 16.78 26.31
CA SER A 91 -27.37 17.63 27.51
C SER A 91 -26.21 17.35 28.47
N ARG A 92 -25.80 16.09 28.57
CA ARG A 92 -24.70 15.62 29.43
C ARG A 92 -23.42 15.31 28.67
N TRP A 93 -23.35 15.59 27.37
CA TRP A 93 -22.21 15.17 26.53
C TRP A 93 -20.84 15.62 27.07
N ALA A 94 -20.80 16.79 27.71
CA ALA A 94 -19.61 17.32 28.38
C ALA A 94 -19.03 16.40 29.45
N VAL A 95 -19.86 15.60 30.12
CA VAL A 95 -19.41 14.62 31.11
C VAL A 95 -18.43 13.63 30.49
N ALA A 96 -18.71 13.12 29.29
CA ALA A 96 -17.89 12.10 28.66
C ALA A 96 -16.51 12.62 28.23
N TYR A 97 -16.44 13.75 27.52
CA TYR A 97 -15.15 14.25 27.05
C TYR A 97 -14.31 14.91 28.16
N THR A 98 -14.94 15.48 29.19
CA THR A 98 -14.22 16.03 30.36
C THR A 98 -13.71 14.90 31.26
N CYS A 99 -14.48 13.81 31.41
CA CYS A 99 -14.02 12.59 32.07
C CYS A 99 -12.78 12.03 31.38
N LEU A 100 -12.82 11.89 30.04
CA LEU A 100 -11.68 11.39 29.29
C LEU A 100 -10.47 12.30 29.45
N ASP A 101 -10.63 13.62 29.34
CA ASP A 101 -9.54 14.59 29.53
C ASP A 101 -8.86 14.41 30.89
N GLU A 102 -9.66 14.33 31.97
CA GLU A 102 -9.14 14.12 33.31
C GLU A 102 -8.40 12.79 33.46
N LEU A 103 -8.94 11.71 32.89
CA LEU A 103 -8.30 10.39 32.93
C LEU A 103 -6.93 10.41 32.23
N LEU A 104 -6.77 11.18 31.16
CA LEU A 104 -5.52 11.24 30.39
C LEU A 104 -4.40 12.02 31.10
N ASN A 105 -4.71 12.76 32.18
CA ASN A 105 -3.72 13.44 33.01
C ASN A 105 -2.86 12.47 33.83
N ASP A 106 -3.34 11.25 34.07
CA ASP A 106 -2.61 10.19 34.77
C ASP A 106 -2.36 9.01 33.82
N ARG A 107 -1.11 8.88 33.36
CA ARG A 107 -0.68 7.81 32.43
C ARG A 107 0.07 6.68 33.14
N ASP A 108 0.02 6.61 34.46
CA ASP A 108 0.66 5.53 35.20
C ASP A 108 0.07 4.17 34.83
N SER A 109 0.89 3.13 34.81
CA SER A 109 0.46 1.76 34.45
C SER A 109 -0.63 1.19 35.37
N THR A 110 -0.86 1.81 36.53
CA THR A 110 -1.90 1.44 37.50
C THR A 110 -3.14 2.34 37.40
N SER A 111 -3.09 3.42 36.62
CA SER A 111 -4.21 4.32 36.37
C SER A 111 -5.21 3.70 35.40
N ILE A 112 -6.43 4.24 35.37
CA ILE A 112 -7.46 3.79 34.42
C ILE A 112 -6.99 4.01 32.97
N ALA A 113 -6.44 5.19 32.66
CA ALA A 113 -5.99 5.51 31.31
C ALA A 113 -4.74 4.71 30.92
N GLY A 114 -3.77 4.53 31.81
CA GLY A 114 -2.57 3.74 31.51
C GLY A 114 -2.88 2.26 31.23
N ARG A 115 -3.93 1.71 31.86
CA ARG A 115 -4.39 0.33 31.63
C ARG A 115 -5.21 0.15 30.36
N LEU A 116 -6.04 1.13 30.01
CA LEU A 116 -7.01 1.02 28.91
C LEU A 116 -6.53 1.65 27.59
N ILE A 117 -5.65 2.65 27.65
CA ILE A 117 -5.21 3.46 26.49
C ILE A 117 -3.71 3.27 26.30
N THR A 118 -3.35 2.14 25.67
CA THR A 118 -1.97 1.66 25.58
C THR A 118 -1.15 2.21 24.40
N SER A 119 -1.74 3.04 23.54
CA SER A 119 -1.07 3.61 22.36
C SER A 119 -1.64 4.97 21.95
N THR A 120 -0.93 5.67 21.07
CA THR A 120 -1.38 6.91 20.44
C THR A 120 -2.63 6.69 19.57
N ASP A 121 -2.67 5.59 18.81
CA ASP A 121 -3.85 5.18 18.02
C ASP A 121 -5.08 4.89 18.92
N ALA A 122 -4.84 4.31 20.10
CA ALA A 122 -5.89 4.10 21.10
C ALA A 122 -6.39 5.43 21.67
N THR A 123 -5.53 6.45 21.79
CA THR A 123 -5.92 7.79 22.25
C THR A 123 -6.86 8.46 21.24
N TYR A 124 -6.55 8.41 19.94
CA TYR A 124 -7.46 8.89 18.89
C TYR A 124 -8.81 8.17 18.92
N SER A 125 -8.79 6.84 19.12
CA SER A 125 -10.02 6.05 19.22
C SER A 125 -10.84 6.39 20.47
N ALA A 126 -10.17 6.63 21.61
CA ALA A 126 -10.79 7.06 22.86
C ALA A 126 -11.56 8.38 22.70
N TRP A 127 -10.95 9.38 22.03
CA TRP A 127 -11.63 10.65 21.76
C TRP A 127 -12.85 10.50 20.85
N ASN A 128 -12.79 9.61 19.85
CA ASN A 128 -13.96 9.30 19.03
C ASN A 128 -15.07 8.59 19.83
N LEU A 129 -14.70 7.71 20.77
CA LEU A 129 -15.64 7.04 21.66
C LEU A 129 -16.31 8.02 22.64
N ALA A 130 -15.58 9.03 23.12
CA ALA A 130 -16.15 10.15 23.89
C ALA A 130 -17.05 11.03 23.01
N ALA A 131 -16.66 11.31 21.77
CA ALA A 131 -17.46 12.10 20.84
C ALA A 131 -18.78 11.43 20.47
N LEU A 132 -18.78 10.10 20.31
CA LEU A 132 -19.94 9.30 19.95
C LEU A 132 -20.77 8.80 21.16
N SER A 133 -20.38 9.13 22.39
CA SER A 133 -21.07 8.64 23.60
C SER A 133 -22.58 8.96 23.64
N PRO A 134 -23.09 10.10 23.15
CA PRO A 134 -24.53 10.34 23.13
C PRO A 134 -25.30 9.37 22.23
N TRP A 135 -24.68 8.86 21.17
CA TRP A 135 -25.30 7.85 20.31
C TRP A 135 -25.32 6.45 20.93
N MET A 136 -24.51 6.20 21.96
CA MET A 136 -24.48 4.91 22.67
C MET A 136 -25.66 4.74 23.62
N THR A 137 -26.34 5.83 24.00
CA THR A 137 -27.52 5.81 24.89
C THR A 137 -28.84 5.76 24.12
N VAL A 138 -28.80 5.83 22.79
CA VAL A 138 -29.99 5.78 21.94
C VAL A 138 -30.49 4.35 21.86
N GLU A 139 -31.66 4.09 22.45
CA GLU A 139 -32.32 2.81 22.32
C GLU A 139 -32.83 2.58 20.89
N GLU A 140 -32.46 1.44 20.30
CA GLU A 140 -32.99 1.04 19.00
C GLU A 140 -34.31 0.29 19.19
N PRO A 141 -35.39 0.65 18.47
CA PRO A 141 -36.64 -0.11 18.55
C PRO A 141 -36.40 -1.54 18.03
N PRO A 142 -37.00 -2.56 18.70
CA PRO A 142 -36.81 -3.95 18.31
C PRO A 142 -37.31 -4.18 16.88
N ASN A 143 -36.39 -4.57 16.00
CA ASN A 143 -36.70 -4.86 14.60
C ASN A 143 -36.52 -6.37 14.31
N PRO A 144 -37.61 -7.16 14.27
CA PRO A 144 -37.54 -8.61 14.09
C PRO A 144 -37.00 -9.04 12.72
N ARG A 145 -36.88 -8.14 11.74
CA ARG A 145 -36.27 -8.42 10.43
C ARG A 145 -34.76 -8.15 10.39
N ARG A 146 -34.19 -7.57 11.45
CA ARG A 146 -32.77 -7.22 11.51
C ARG A 146 -31.94 -8.47 11.78
N LYS A 147 -30.95 -8.74 10.91
CA LYS A 147 -30.04 -9.87 11.09
C LYS A 147 -29.20 -9.67 12.35
N ALA A 148 -28.84 -10.77 13.03
CA ALA A 148 -28.03 -10.75 14.25
C ALA A 148 -26.66 -10.05 14.09
N ASN A 149 -26.13 -9.98 12.86
CA ASN A 149 -24.87 -9.32 12.53
C ASN A 149 -25.02 -7.90 11.98
N ALA A 150 -26.19 -7.29 12.07
CA ALA A 150 -26.38 -5.90 11.66
C ALA A 150 -25.51 -4.95 12.51
N LEU A 151 -25.11 -3.84 11.90
CA LEU A 151 -24.37 -2.79 12.62
C LEU A 151 -25.33 -2.00 13.51
N PRO A 152 -24.98 -1.70 14.77
CA PRO A 152 -25.78 -0.81 15.62
C PRO A 152 -25.80 0.62 15.05
N LEU A 153 -26.80 1.41 15.44
CA LEU A 153 -27.04 2.74 14.90
C LEU A 153 -25.84 3.67 15.06
N VAL A 154 -25.20 3.66 16.23
CA VAL A 154 -23.97 4.42 16.48
C VAL A 154 -22.85 4.10 15.48
N ALA A 155 -22.74 2.83 15.05
CA ALA A 155 -21.77 2.44 14.03
C ALA A 155 -22.18 2.92 12.63
N ILE A 156 -23.48 2.91 12.31
CA ILE A 156 -24.01 3.47 11.06
C ILE A 156 -23.74 4.97 11.02
N VAL A 157 -24.08 5.71 12.08
CA VAL A 157 -23.85 7.14 12.19
C VAL A 157 -22.36 7.48 12.12
N SER A 158 -21.48 6.68 12.72
CA SER A 158 -20.02 6.90 12.57
C SER A 158 -19.58 6.78 11.10
N ARG A 159 -20.12 5.79 10.38
CA ARG A 159 -19.76 5.52 8.97
C ARG A 159 -20.35 6.55 8.02
N GLU A 160 -21.59 6.95 8.23
CA GLU A 160 -22.27 7.83 7.28
C GLU A 160 -22.19 9.31 7.69
N GLY A 161 -22.00 9.63 8.97
CA GLY A 161 -21.93 11.00 9.46
C GLY A 161 -20.59 11.69 9.26
N PHE A 162 -19.49 10.96 9.40
CA PHE A 162 -18.14 11.51 9.17
C PHE A 162 -17.19 10.55 8.46
N LYS A 163 -17.70 9.44 7.89
CA LYS A 163 -16.89 8.44 7.16
C LYS A 163 -15.76 7.87 8.03
N ALA A 164 -16.13 7.45 9.24
CA ALA A 164 -15.22 6.78 10.16
C ALA A 164 -14.47 5.61 9.49
N PRO A 165 -13.15 5.43 9.76
CA PRO A 165 -12.41 4.28 9.29
C PRO A 165 -13.04 2.96 9.76
N ASN A 166 -12.93 1.90 8.94
CA ASN A 166 -13.52 0.58 9.25
C ASN A 166 -13.13 0.04 10.64
N ARG A 167 -11.88 0.26 11.06
CA ARG A 167 -11.40 -0.13 12.40
C ARG A 167 -12.17 0.60 13.49
N LEU A 168 -12.30 1.92 13.40
CA LEU A 168 -13.04 2.73 14.37
C LEU A 168 -14.52 2.34 14.42
N SER A 169 -15.18 2.19 13.26
CA SER A 169 -16.58 1.75 13.21
C SER A 169 -16.79 0.36 13.81
N SER A 170 -15.80 -0.52 13.69
CA SER A 170 -15.84 -1.85 14.29
C SER A 170 -15.65 -1.81 15.81
N ILE A 171 -14.74 -0.96 16.32
CA ILE A 171 -14.59 -0.69 17.75
C ILE A 171 -15.91 -0.17 18.31
N VAL A 172 -16.48 0.88 17.69
CA VAL A 172 -17.77 1.47 18.07
C VAL A 172 -18.88 0.42 18.10
N ALA A 173 -18.96 -0.44 17.07
CA ALA A 173 -19.96 -1.50 17.02
C ALA A 173 -19.75 -2.57 18.11
N ALA A 174 -18.50 -2.92 18.43
CA ALA A 174 -18.18 -3.88 19.47
C ALA A 174 -18.47 -3.31 20.87
N SER A 175 -18.08 -2.05 21.13
CA SER A 175 -18.35 -1.35 22.38
C SER A 175 -19.84 -1.33 22.69
N HIS A 176 -20.68 -0.99 21.71
CA HIS A 176 -22.13 -1.01 21.89
C HIS A 176 -22.67 -2.41 22.22
N ARG A 177 -22.19 -3.47 21.54
CA ARG A 177 -22.72 -4.83 21.73
C ARG A 177 -22.34 -5.46 23.06
N ASN A 178 -21.15 -5.15 23.55
CA ASN A 178 -20.59 -5.78 24.74
C ASN A 178 -20.78 -4.92 26.01
N ARG A 179 -21.34 -3.71 25.87
CA ARG A 179 -21.51 -2.74 26.96
C ARG A 179 -22.20 -3.34 28.18
N ASP A 180 -23.34 -4.00 27.99
CA ASP A 180 -24.15 -4.52 29.09
C ASP A 180 -23.40 -5.61 29.87
N GLU A 181 -22.72 -6.52 29.17
CA GLU A 181 -21.91 -7.59 29.77
C GLU A 181 -20.69 -7.02 30.53
N ILE A 182 -20.08 -5.94 30.03
CA ILE A 182 -18.99 -5.23 30.71
C ILE A 182 -19.50 -4.59 32.01
N LEU A 183 -20.64 -3.91 31.96
CA LEU A 183 -21.25 -3.27 33.13
C LEU A 183 -21.68 -4.32 34.15
N GLU A 184 -22.28 -5.43 33.72
CA GLU A 184 -22.65 -6.55 34.59
C GLU A 184 -21.44 -7.07 35.37
N LEU A 185 -20.31 -7.33 34.69
CA LEU A 185 -19.10 -7.80 35.37
C LEU A 185 -18.48 -6.73 36.28
N LYS A 186 -18.56 -5.45 35.91
CA LYS A 186 -18.13 -4.35 36.78
C LYS A 186 -18.98 -4.26 38.04
N HIS A 187 -20.31 -4.34 37.91
CA HIS A 187 -21.22 -4.33 39.06
C HIS A 187 -21.03 -5.57 39.95
N ALA A 188 -20.81 -6.74 39.35
CA ALA A 188 -20.52 -7.96 40.10
C ALA A 188 -19.29 -7.83 41.00
N VAL A 189 -18.23 -7.20 40.49
CA VAL A 189 -17.01 -6.90 41.28
C VAL A 189 -17.30 -5.87 42.38
N CYS A 190 -18.02 -4.79 42.06
CA CYS A 190 -18.37 -3.78 43.06
C CYS A 190 -19.27 -4.33 44.18
N ASN A 191 -20.16 -5.27 43.87
CA ASN A 191 -21.10 -5.87 44.81
C ASN A 191 -20.53 -7.08 45.57
N GLY A 192 -19.38 -7.61 45.15
CA GLY A 192 -18.76 -8.76 45.78
C GLY A 192 -19.47 -10.08 45.50
N GLU A 193 -19.99 -10.28 44.29
CA GLU A 193 -20.71 -11.49 43.90
C GLU A 193 -19.84 -12.77 44.07
N SER A 194 -20.49 -13.91 44.33
CA SER A 194 -19.78 -15.16 44.67
C SER A 194 -18.85 -15.67 43.54
N TYR A 195 -19.20 -15.39 42.29
CA TYR A 195 -18.49 -15.86 41.11
C TYR A 195 -17.32 -14.95 40.67
N ILE A 196 -17.01 -13.86 41.40
CA ILE A 196 -15.94 -12.94 40.98
C ILE A 196 -14.55 -13.59 40.95
N GLN A 197 -14.35 -14.71 41.65
CA GLN A 197 -13.08 -15.44 41.64
C GLN A 197 -12.95 -16.41 40.45
N GLU A 198 -13.99 -16.57 39.63
CA GLU A 198 -13.98 -17.43 38.43
C GLU A 198 -13.11 -16.79 37.33
N ARG A 199 -11.80 -17.12 37.31
CA ARG A 199 -10.83 -16.56 36.35
C ARG A 199 -11.24 -16.80 34.89
N ASP A 200 -11.79 -17.97 34.58
CA ASP A 200 -12.28 -18.33 33.25
C ASP A 200 -13.46 -17.46 32.80
N ARG A 201 -14.37 -17.08 33.70
CA ARG A 201 -15.48 -16.17 33.36
C ARG A 201 -14.98 -14.83 32.82
N PHE A 202 -14.10 -14.16 33.55
CA PHE A 202 -13.54 -12.87 33.12
C PHE A 202 -12.62 -13.03 31.91
N GLY A 203 -11.77 -14.06 31.91
CA GLY A 203 -10.84 -14.30 30.80
C GLY A 203 -11.55 -14.61 29.49
N MET A 204 -12.61 -15.44 29.51
CA MET A 204 -13.40 -15.76 28.33
C MET A 204 -14.23 -14.56 27.86
N ALA A 205 -14.79 -13.77 28.78
CA ALA A 205 -15.47 -12.52 28.44
C ALA A 205 -14.53 -11.53 27.72
N ILE A 206 -13.33 -11.31 28.26
CA ILE A 206 -12.32 -10.45 27.62
C ILE A 206 -11.94 -10.99 26.23
N ARG A 207 -11.72 -12.30 26.08
CA ARG A 207 -11.43 -12.92 24.77
C ARG A 207 -12.57 -12.79 23.77
N LYS A 208 -13.82 -12.79 24.23
CA LYS A 208 -15.01 -12.56 23.40
C LYS A 208 -15.10 -11.10 22.96
N TRP A 209 -14.77 -10.17 23.84
CA TRP A 209 -14.76 -8.73 23.53
C TRP A 209 -13.60 -8.37 22.60
N ASP A 210 -12.44 -9.02 22.74
CA ASP A 210 -11.26 -8.74 21.94
C ASP A 210 -11.45 -9.25 20.51
N THR A 211 -11.62 -8.32 19.57
CA THR A 211 -11.85 -8.63 18.16
C THR A 211 -10.67 -8.17 17.32
N PRO A 212 -10.40 -8.79 16.16
CA PRO A 212 -9.37 -8.31 15.23
C PRO A 212 -9.54 -6.84 14.83
N ALA A 213 -10.76 -6.32 14.96
CA ALA A 213 -11.11 -4.97 14.58
C ALA A 213 -11.07 -3.96 15.74
N GLY A 214 -11.00 -4.40 17.01
CA GLY A 214 -11.04 -3.54 18.18
C GLY A 214 -10.65 -4.22 19.49
N THR A 215 -9.91 -3.51 20.34
CA THR A 215 -9.40 -4.03 21.61
C THR A 215 -10.49 -4.02 22.69
N TRP A 216 -10.52 -5.04 23.54
CA TRP A 216 -11.44 -5.07 24.68
C TRP A 216 -11.28 -3.85 25.61
N ARG A 217 -10.05 -3.35 25.74
CA ARG A 217 -9.71 -2.18 26.56
C ARG A 217 -10.47 -0.92 26.17
N LEU A 218 -10.59 -0.64 24.88
CA LEU A 218 -11.35 0.51 24.38
C LEU A 218 -12.86 0.33 24.55
N GLN A 219 -13.34 -0.91 24.57
CA GLN A 219 -14.75 -1.21 24.84
C GLN A 219 -15.08 -0.96 26.32
N VAL A 220 -14.19 -1.37 27.24
CA VAL A 220 -14.28 -1.05 28.66
C VAL A 220 -14.21 0.45 28.92
N LEU A 221 -13.30 1.16 28.24
CA LEU A 221 -13.25 2.63 28.30
C LEU A 221 -14.57 3.26 27.83
N ASN A 222 -15.15 2.80 26.73
CA ASN A 222 -16.42 3.34 26.27
C ASN A 222 -17.57 3.04 27.23
N ALA A 223 -17.63 1.84 27.81
CA ALA A 223 -18.60 1.51 28.83
C ALA A 223 -18.50 2.47 30.04
N LEU A 224 -17.28 2.79 30.47
CA LEU A 224 -17.03 3.81 31.51
C LEU A 224 -17.56 5.18 31.09
N LEU A 225 -17.20 5.67 29.90
CA LEU A 225 -17.61 7.01 29.45
C LEU A 225 -19.14 7.13 29.30
N VAL A 226 -19.81 6.07 28.87
CA VAL A 226 -21.28 6.05 28.71
C VAL A 226 -21.97 5.88 30.07
N GLU A 227 -21.45 5.06 30.99
CA GLU A 227 -21.97 4.99 32.36
C GLU A 227 -21.84 6.35 33.07
N ALA A 228 -20.72 7.06 32.89
CA ALA A 228 -20.54 8.42 33.41
C ALA A 228 -21.62 9.37 32.88
N LEU A 229 -21.89 9.34 31.57
CA LEU A 229 -22.93 10.14 30.92
C LEU A 229 -24.34 9.88 31.49
N GLU A 230 -24.67 8.61 31.78
CA GLU A 230 -25.98 8.20 32.28
C GLU A 230 -26.17 8.47 33.77
N THR A 231 -25.11 8.28 34.57
CA THR A 231 -25.20 8.29 36.04
C THR A 231 -24.83 9.64 36.67
N LEU A 232 -23.96 10.42 36.04
CA LEU A 232 -23.52 11.71 36.57
C LEU A 232 -24.26 12.86 35.89
N THR A 233 -24.60 13.89 36.65
CA THR A 233 -25.25 15.09 36.16
C THR A 233 -24.28 16.03 35.44
N GLU A 234 -23.06 16.15 35.98
CA GLU A 234 -21.99 16.99 35.46
C GLU A 234 -20.61 16.44 35.85
N TRP A 235 -19.56 16.87 35.15
CA TRP A 235 -18.18 16.54 35.49
C TRP A 235 -17.43 17.81 35.89
N ARG A 236 -17.16 17.97 37.19
CA ARG A 236 -16.47 19.14 37.76
C ARG A 236 -14.96 18.90 37.84
N GLN A 237 -14.18 20.00 37.78
CA GLN A 237 -12.74 19.96 38.04
C GLN A 237 -12.42 19.59 39.50
N GLU A 238 -13.20 20.11 40.45
CA GLU A 238 -13.15 19.67 41.84
C GLU A 238 -14.01 18.41 42.01
N LYS A 239 -13.34 17.27 42.25
CA LYS A 239 -13.99 15.97 42.35
C LYS A 239 -15.07 15.95 43.42
N SER A 240 -16.32 15.77 43.00
CA SER A 240 -17.40 15.46 43.93
C SER A 240 -17.21 14.07 44.55
N ALA A 241 -17.93 13.81 45.65
CA ALA A 241 -17.99 12.47 46.23
C ALA A 241 -18.53 11.44 45.22
N GLU A 242 -19.48 11.85 44.37
CA GLU A 242 -20.06 11.01 43.33
C GLU A 242 -19.04 10.65 42.24
N GLN A 243 -18.27 11.63 41.72
CA GLN A 243 -17.20 11.38 40.76
C GLN A 243 -16.11 10.47 41.33
N SER A 244 -15.75 10.69 42.60
CA SER A 244 -14.75 9.88 43.30
C SER A 244 -15.21 8.44 43.47
N ASN A 245 -16.47 8.23 43.88
CA ASN A 245 -17.06 6.90 44.03
C ASN A 245 -17.20 6.18 42.67
N PHE A 246 -17.59 6.91 41.63
CA PHE A 246 -17.69 6.40 40.27
C PHE A 246 -16.33 5.86 39.77
N LEU A 247 -15.27 6.68 39.86
CA LEU A 247 -13.92 6.29 39.46
C LEU A 247 -13.37 5.16 40.34
N ALA A 248 -13.68 5.15 41.65
CA ALA A 248 -13.29 4.08 42.55
C ALA A 248 -13.90 2.73 42.16
N GLY A 249 -15.16 2.70 41.71
CA GLY A 249 -15.81 1.50 41.20
C GLY A 249 -15.11 0.93 39.96
N TRP A 250 -14.78 1.79 38.99
CA TRP A 250 -14.02 1.38 37.80
C TRP A 250 -12.60 0.94 38.11
N LYS A 251 -11.93 1.65 39.04
CA LYS A 251 -10.60 1.26 39.51
C LYS A 251 -10.61 -0.11 40.18
N SER A 252 -11.60 -0.38 41.04
CA SER A 252 -11.82 -1.68 41.68
C SER A 252 -12.01 -2.80 40.65
N PHE A 253 -12.82 -2.57 39.62
CA PHE A 253 -12.98 -3.53 38.52
C PHE A 253 -11.65 -3.82 37.80
N LEU A 254 -10.91 -2.79 37.44
CA LEU A 254 -9.62 -2.94 36.76
C LEU A 254 -8.55 -3.58 37.64
N ASP A 255 -8.54 -3.30 38.94
CA ASP A 255 -7.66 -3.94 39.93
C ASP A 255 -8.02 -5.41 40.09
N HIS A 256 -9.31 -5.76 40.06
CA HIS A 256 -9.76 -7.14 40.11
C HIS A 256 -9.35 -7.94 38.87
N LEU A 257 -9.45 -7.36 37.67
CA LEU A 257 -8.91 -7.97 36.45
C LEU A 257 -7.40 -8.22 36.54
N ALA A 258 -6.66 -7.34 37.23
CA ALA A 258 -5.22 -7.50 37.43
C ALA A 258 -4.94 -8.61 38.44
N LYS A 259 -5.73 -8.69 39.52
CA LYS A 259 -5.66 -9.76 40.51
C LYS A 259 -5.93 -11.15 39.91
N LEU A 260 -6.85 -11.24 38.95
CA LEU A 260 -7.12 -12.48 38.21
C LEU A 260 -6.10 -12.80 37.12
N ASP A 261 -5.15 -11.90 36.83
CA ASP A 261 -4.16 -12.05 35.76
C ASP A 261 -4.81 -12.35 34.39
N VAL A 262 -5.76 -11.50 33.98
CA VAL A 262 -6.51 -11.66 32.72
C VAL A 262 -6.33 -10.50 31.72
N TYR A 263 -5.42 -9.55 31.98
CA TYR A 263 -5.17 -8.42 31.07
C TYR A 263 -4.64 -8.85 29.70
N GLU A 264 -3.76 -9.85 29.69
CA GLU A 264 -3.10 -10.40 28.50
C GLU A 264 -3.72 -11.75 28.08
N VAL A 265 -4.95 -12.03 28.52
CA VAL A 265 -5.62 -13.30 28.22
C VAL A 265 -5.87 -13.54 26.72
N THR A 266 -5.83 -12.48 25.91
CA THR A 266 -6.05 -12.52 24.47
C THR A 266 -4.82 -13.02 23.71
N THR A 267 -3.63 -12.80 24.26
CA THR A 267 -2.33 -13.28 23.73
C THR A 267 -1.93 -14.65 24.29
N LEU A 268 -2.70 -15.20 25.24
CA LEU A 268 -2.48 -16.53 25.80
C LEU A 268 -2.38 -17.61 24.71
N GLU A 269 -1.26 -18.32 24.69
CA GLU A 269 -1.04 -19.48 23.81
C GLU A 269 -1.97 -20.63 24.20
N LYS A 270 -2.74 -21.14 23.24
CA LYS A 270 -3.66 -22.26 23.47
C LYS A 270 -2.85 -23.55 23.59
N LEU A 271 -3.10 -24.34 24.64
CA LEU A 271 -2.49 -25.67 24.81
C LEU A 271 -2.83 -26.62 23.64
N LEU A 272 -4.02 -26.46 23.05
CA LEU A 272 -4.53 -27.28 21.95
C LEU A 272 -4.98 -26.41 20.77
N ASP A 273 -4.57 -26.83 19.58
CA ASP A 273 -5.17 -26.40 18.33
C ASP A 273 -6.23 -27.41 17.85
N GLY A 274 -7.03 -27.02 16.85
CA GLY A 274 -8.11 -27.87 16.34
C GLY A 274 -7.63 -29.21 15.77
N GLY A 275 -6.40 -29.29 15.27
CA GLY A 275 -5.80 -30.52 14.74
C GLY A 275 -5.33 -31.45 15.86
N LYS A 276 -4.65 -30.92 16.87
CA LYS A 276 -4.23 -31.64 18.07
C LYS A 276 -5.43 -32.18 18.85
N LEU A 277 -6.47 -31.35 19.03
CA LEU A 277 -7.72 -31.78 19.67
C LEU A 277 -8.44 -32.87 18.86
N ALA A 278 -8.54 -32.70 17.53
CA ALA A 278 -9.11 -33.72 16.64
C ALA A 278 -8.35 -35.05 16.74
N LYS A 279 -7.01 -35.02 16.78
CA LYS A 279 -6.16 -36.20 16.95
C LYS A 279 -6.38 -36.86 18.31
N ALA A 280 -6.41 -36.08 19.39
CA ALA A 280 -6.65 -36.55 20.76
C ALA A 280 -8.03 -37.20 20.95
N LEU A 281 -9.03 -36.76 20.19
CA LEU A 281 -10.39 -37.32 20.21
C LEU A 281 -10.58 -38.50 19.24
N GLY A 282 -9.49 -39.11 18.75
CA GLY A 282 -9.54 -40.28 17.88
C GLY A 282 -9.59 -39.93 16.38
N GLY A 283 -8.99 -38.83 15.94
CA GLY A 283 -8.84 -38.49 14.52
C GLY A 283 -10.11 -37.98 13.84
N ILE A 284 -11.02 -37.37 14.58
CA ILE A 284 -12.29 -36.85 14.06
C ILE A 284 -12.04 -35.61 13.22
N LYS A 285 -12.60 -35.53 12.01
CA LYS A 285 -12.45 -34.33 11.16
C LYS A 285 -13.02 -33.08 11.87
N PRO A 286 -12.26 -31.96 11.92
CA PRO A 286 -12.75 -30.69 12.44
C PRO A 286 -14.04 -30.24 11.77
N GLY A 287 -14.94 -29.62 12.53
CA GLY A 287 -16.27 -29.20 12.07
C GLY A 287 -16.93 -28.18 12.99
N LYS A 288 -18.27 -28.10 12.98
CA LYS A 288 -19.02 -27.12 13.79
C LYS A 288 -18.76 -27.22 15.30
N TRP A 289 -18.42 -28.41 15.80
CA TRP A 289 -18.10 -28.68 17.21
C TRP A 289 -16.73 -28.13 17.66
N THR A 290 -15.80 -27.91 16.71
CA THR A 290 -14.39 -27.62 17.03
C THR A 290 -14.21 -26.27 17.72
N GLY A 291 -14.98 -25.24 17.33
CA GLY A 291 -14.93 -23.92 17.99
C GLY A 291 -15.35 -24.00 19.47
N PRO A 292 -16.58 -24.44 19.77
CA PRO A 292 -17.05 -24.61 21.15
C PRO A 292 -16.16 -25.52 22.00
N ALA A 293 -15.61 -26.60 21.42
CA ALA A 293 -14.70 -27.48 22.14
C ALA A 293 -13.36 -26.80 22.48
N LEU A 294 -12.82 -25.97 21.57
CA LEU A 294 -11.63 -25.16 21.86
C LEU A 294 -11.90 -24.10 22.94
N ASP A 295 -13.09 -23.52 22.98
CA ASP A 295 -13.48 -22.58 24.04
C ASP A 295 -13.54 -23.27 25.41
N VAL A 296 -14.00 -24.53 25.47
CA VAL A 296 -13.93 -25.36 26.70
C VAL A 296 -12.48 -25.60 27.12
N CYS A 297 -11.59 -25.94 26.18
CA CYS A 297 -10.17 -26.11 26.48
C CYS A 297 -9.53 -24.84 27.05
N VAL A 298 -9.85 -23.67 26.47
CA VAL A 298 -9.31 -22.39 26.93
C VAL A 298 -9.90 -22.02 28.29
N ALA A 299 -11.20 -22.22 28.52
CA ALA A 299 -11.80 -22.01 29.84
C ALA A 299 -11.15 -22.89 30.91
N TRP A 300 -10.87 -24.17 30.59
CA TRP A 300 -10.12 -25.05 31.48
C TRP A 300 -8.70 -24.55 31.74
N GLN A 301 -7.98 -24.10 30.70
CA GLN A 301 -6.64 -23.52 30.84
C GLN A 301 -6.66 -22.27 31.72
N LEU A 302 -7.73 -21.47 31.67
CA LEU A 302 -7.88 -20.30 32.51
C LEU A 302 -8.11 -20.64 33.98
N ARG A 303 -8.83 -21.73 34.28
CA ARG A 303 -8.98 -22.26 35.64
C ARG A 303 -7.69 -22.88 36.18
N ASN A 304 -6.79 -23.33 35.30
CA ASN A 304 -5.56 -24.04 35.66
C ASN A 304 -4.30 -23.35 35.06
N PRO A 305 -3.95 -22.12 35.49
CA PRO A 305 -2.90 -21.30 34.84
C PRO A 305 -1.48 -21.87 34.89
N GLY A 306 -1.19 -22.82 35.80
CA GLY A 306 0.12 -23.47 35.91
C GLY A 306 0.22 -24.80 35.14
N GLU A 307 -0.87 -25.27 34.57
CA GLU A 307 -0.92 -26.60 33.95
C GLU A 307 -0.50 -26.52 32.48
N THR A 308 0.47 -27.36 32.11
CA THR A 308 1.03 -27.39 30.74
C THR A 308 0.60 -28.63 29.97
N ASP A 309 0.06 -29.64 30.68
CA ASP A 309 -0.47 -30.83 30.05
C ASP A 309 -1.92 -30.60 29.56
N PRO A 310 -2.21 -30.76 28.26
CA PRO A 310 -3.57 -30.64 27.73
C PRO A 310 -4.53 -31.77 28.16
N THR A 311 -4.06 -32.81 28.84
CA THR A 311 -4.88 -33.99 29.19
C THR A 311 -6.16 -33.62 29.93
N GLY A 312 -6.10 -32.77 30.96
CA GLY A 312 -7.29 -32.37 31.72
C GLY A 312 -8.31 -31.56 30.90
N ALA A 313 -7.84 -30.76 29.94
CA ALA A 313 -8.73 -30.07 28.99
C ALA A 313 -9.43 -31.05 28.03
N ILE A 314 -8.71 -32.08 27.58
CA ILE A 314 -9.26 -33.13 26.69
C ILE A 314 -10.33 -33.93 27.43
N GLU A 315 -10.08 -34.31 28.68
CA GLU A 315 -11.06 -35.02 29.52
C GLU A 315 -12.34 -34.22 29.73
N GLU A 316 -12.23 -32.90 29.90
CA GLU A 316 -13.41 -32.05 30.05
C GLU A 316 -14.21 -31.93 28.75
N VAL A 317 -13.53 -31.82 27.60
CA VAL A 317 -14.20 -31.91 26.28
C VAL A 317 -14.86 -33.27 26.07
N GLN A 318 -14.23 -34.36 26.53
CA GLN A 318 -14.82 -35.71 26.46
C GLN A 318 -16.03 -35.86 27.38
N ARG A 319 -16.02 -35.28 28.58
CA ARG A 319 -17.21 -35.25 29.47
C ARG A 319 -18.37 -34.49 28.85
N ARG A 320 -18.10 -33.46 28.04
CA ARG A 320 -19.11 -32.63 27.36
C ARG A 320 -19.34 -33.03 25.90
N ARG A 321 -18.96 -34.26 25.51
CA ARG A 321 -18.98 -34.74 24.12
C ARG A 321 -20.37 -34.66 23.48
N GLU A 322 -21.41 -35.02 24.22
CA GLU A 322 -22.80 -34.98 23.75
C GLU A 322 -23.30 -33.54 23.60
N GLU A 323 -23.00 -32.67 24.57
CA GLU A 323 -23.33 -31.23 24.51
C GLU A 323 -22.69 -30.54 23.30
N LEU A 324 -21.46 -30.95 22.94
CA LEU A 324 -20.66 -30.36 21.87
C LEU A 324 -20.93 -31.00 20.49
N GLY A 325 -21.67 -32.11 20.40
CA GLY A 325 -22.03 -32.78 19.15
C GLY A 325 -20.85 -33.45 18.42
N ILE A 326 -19.93 -34.08 19.14
CA ILE A 326 -18.69 -34.67 18.58
C ILE A 326 -18.93 -36.13 18.07
N PRO A 327 -18.68 -36.44 16.78
CA PRO A 327 -18.89 -37.77 16.17
C PRO A 327 -18.02 -38.90 16.78
N VAL A 328 -18.37 -40.17 16.55
CA VAL A 328 -17.59 -41.37 16.98
C VAL A 328 -16.96 -42.04 15.75
N ILE A 329 -15.66 -42.40 15.78
CA ILE A 329 -14.96 -43.10 14.69
C ILE A 329 -14.14 -44.29 15.22
N ASN A 330 -14.30 -45.45 14.56
CA ASN A 330 -13.48 -46.67 14.69
C ASN A 330 -12.41 -46.71 13.58
N HIS A 331 -11.14 -47.00 13.91
CA HIS A 331 -10.00 -46.95 12.98
C HIS A 331 -9.59 -48.30 12.39
N ALA A 332 -9.02 -48.27 11.18
CA ALA A 332 -8.12 -49.29 10.63
C ALA A 332 -7.04 -48.65 9.73
N SER A 333 -5.81 -49.16 9.84
CA SER A 333 -4.53 -48.66 9.30
C SER A 333 -3.90 -49.62 8.27
N SER A 334 -2.98 -49.13 7.42
CA SER A 334 -1.79 -49.80 6.80
C SER A 334 -1.42 -49.11 5.46
N SER A 335 -0.24 -49.24 4.82
CA SER A 335 1.20 -49.29 5.13
C SER A 335 1.96 -49.27 3.76
N GLU A 336 3.28 -49.10 3.78
CA GLU A 336 4.27 -48.80 2.70
C GLU A 336 4.61 -49.93 1.68
N ASP A 337 5.28 -49.61 0.55
CA ASP A 337 6.52 -50.28 0.05
C ASP A 337 7.10 -49.75 -1.30
N ASN A 338 8.45 -49.54 -1.41
CA ASN A 338 9.41 -50.03 -2.46
C ASN A 338 10.82 -49.36 -2.39
N LEU A 339 11.92 -50.15 -2.40
CA LEU A 339 13.24 -49.72 -1.87
C LEU A 339 14.31 -49.23 -2.87
N ASP A 340 14.34 -49.60 -4.16
CA ASP A 340 15.44 -49.20 -5.08
C ASP A 340 15.24 -47.81 -5.72
N GLN A 341 14.04 -47.52 -6.23
CA GLN A 341 13.65 -46.16 -6.59
C GLN A 341 13.73 -45.22 -5.39
N SER A 342 13.49 -45.73 -4.17
CA SER A 342 13.57 -44.92 -2.96
C SER A 342 14.98 -44.43 -2.66
N GLN A 343 16.04 -45.14 -3.07
CA GLN A 343 17.40 -44.70 -2.80
C GLN A 343 17.84 -43.61 -3.78
N LEU A 344 17.53 -43.76 -5.07
CA LEU A 344 17.77 -42.71 -6.07
C LEU A 344 16.88 -41.47 -5.83
N SER A 345 15.63 -41.66 -5.42
CA SER A 345 14.76 -40.54 -5.04
C SER A 345 15.25 -39.87 -3.75
N ARG A 346 15.75 -40.63 -2.77
CA ARG A 346 16.42 -40.09 -1.57
C ARG A 346 17.67 -39.29 -1.92
N LEU A 347 18.49 -39.75 -2.86
CA LEU A 347 19.68 -39.02 -3.32
C LEU A 347 19.29 -37.71 -4.02
N THR A 348 18.31 -37.77 -4.92
CA THR A 348 17.78 -36.59 -5.64
C THR A 348 17.19 -35.57 -4.65
N ALA A 349 16.40 -36.05 -3.68
CA ALA A 349 15.85 -35.23 -2.61
C ALA A 349 16.95 -34.64 -1.73
N ALA A 350 18.00 -35.39 -1.38
CA ALA A 350 19.11 -34.90 -0.58
C ALA A 350 19.93 -33.81 -1.31
N VAL A 351 20.19 -33.97 -2.61
CA VAL A 351 20.86 -32.95 -3.43
C VAL A 351 19.99 -31.69 -3.51
N SER A 352 18.69 -31.84 -3.75
CA SER A 352 17.74 -30.72 -3.79
C SER A 352 17.58 -30.02 -2.43
N GLU A 353 17.52 -30.76 -1.33
CA GLU A 353 17.30 -30.22 0.01
C GLU A 353 18.54 -29.53 0.56
N LYS A 354 19.74 -30.09 0.34
CA LYS A 354 20.98 -29.57 0.93
C LYS A 354 21.76 -28.61 0.05
N ALA A 355 21.63 -28.69 -1.28
CA ALA A 355 22.49 -27.93 -2.20
C ALA A 355 21.73 -26.85 -3.00
N LEU A 356 20.40 -26.91 -3.08
CA LEU A 356 19.55 -25.82 -3.59
C LEU A 356 18.88 -25.04 -2.42
N THR A 357 19.63 -24.81 -1.33
CA THR A 357 19.18 -24.04 -0.17
C THR A 357 19.22 -22.54 -0.46
N LEU A 358 18.17 -22.06 -1.12
CA LEU A 358 17.97 -20.63 -1.39
C LEU A 358 17.47 -19.90 -0.13
N ARG A 359 18.15 -20.05 1.03
CA ARG A 359 17.72 -19.49 2.33
C ARG A 359 18.53 -18.28 2.80
N SER A 360 19.79 -18.11 2.36
CA SER A 360 20.54 -16.86 2.53
C SER A 360 21.77 -16.81 1.62
N VAL A 361 22.26 -15.60 1.33
CA VAL A 361 23.49 -15.36 0.53
C VAL A 361 24.70 -15.66 1.42
N GLU A 362 25.04 -16.94 1.58
CA GLU A 362 26.29 -17.38 2.22
C GLU A 362 27.45 -17.32 1.21
N GLU A 363 28.68 -17.12 1.70
CA GLU A 363 29.89 -17.23 0.88
C GLU A 363 29.96 -18.62 0.22
N HIS A 364 30.12 -18.67 -1.11
CA HIS A 364 30.17 -19.88 -1.96
C HIS A 364 28.82 -20.54 -2.34
N SER A 365 27.69 -19.86 -2.12
CA SER A 365 26.35 -20.34 -2.55
C SER A 365 26.25 -20.66 -4.05
N GLU A 366 26.94 -19.89 -4.90
CA GLU A 366 26.93 -20.06 -6.37
C GLU A 366 27.58 -21.37 -6.85
N LEU A 367 28.72 -21.76 -6.25
CA LEU A 367 29.44 -22.99 -6.61
C LEU A 367 28.70 -24.23 -6.13
N LEU A 368 28.07 -24.16 -4.95
CA LEU A 368 27.21 -25.23 -4.44
C LEU A 368 26.00 -25.44 -5.34
N THR A 369 25.39 -24.35 -5.80
CA THR A 369 24.27 -24.38 -6.75
C THR A 369 24.70 -24.97 -8.09
N GLU A 370 25.87 -24.58 -8.61
CA GLU A 370 26.43 -25.15 -9.83
C GLU A 370 26.68 -26.66 -9.70
N ALA A 371 27.32 -27.10 -8.61
CA ALA A 371 27.55 -28.52 -8.34
C ALA A 371 26.24 -29.31 -8.19
N ALA A 372 25.22 -28.73 -7.56
CA ALA A 372 23.91 -29.34 -7.39
C ALA A 372 23.21 -29.54 -8.75
N VAL A 373 23.16 -28.49 -9.57
CA VAL A 373 22.51 -28.55 -10.89
C VAL A 373 23.28 -29.50 -11.81
N ALA A 374 24.61 -29.47 -11.80
CA ALA A 374 25.43 -30.41 -12.57
C ALA A 374 25.17 -31.86 -12.14
N SER A 375 25.07 -32.13 -10.84
CA SER A 375 24.75 -33.46 -10.30
C SER A 375 23.35 -33.93 -10.74
N LEU A 376 22.35 -33.07 -10.65
CA LEU A 376 20.98 -33.36 -11.12
C LEU A 376 20.96 -33.64 -12.62
N ASN A 377 21.70 -32.87 -13.41
CA ASN A 377 21.80 -33.06 -14.86
C ASN A 377 22.42 -34.42 -15.23
N ILE A 378 23.46 -34.85 -14.51
CA ILE A 378 24.06 -36.18 -14.69
C ILE A 378 23.08 -37.27 -14.28
N LEU A 379 22.38 -37.11 -13.15
CA LEU A 379 21.42 -38.09 -12.66
C LEU A 379 20.22 -38.26 -13.61
N CYS A 380 19.64 -37.15 -14.09
CA CYS A 380 18.54 -37.17 -15.04
C CYS A 380 18.96 -37.75 -16.40
N SER A 381 20.10 -37.32 -16.96
CA SER A 381 20.57 -37.82 -18.26
C SER A 381 20.95 -39.31 -18.22
N LYS A 382 21.60 -39.78 -17.14
CA LYS A 382 22.09 -41.16 -17.04
C LYS A 382 21.03 -42.17 -16.57
N TYR A 383 20.11 -41.77 -15.70
CA TYR A 383 19.14 -42.67 -15.06
C TYR A 383 17.68 -42.35 -15.37
N HIS A 384 17.41 -41.32 -16.21
CA HIS A 384 16.07 -40.93 -16.66
C HIS A 384 15.10 -40.66 -15.50
N ILE A 385 15.63 -40.06 -14.43
CA ILE A 385 14.87 -39.71 -13.22
C ILE A 385 13.94 -38.55 -13.52
N ILE A 386 12.68 -38.70 -13.13
CA ILE A 386 11.70 -37.61 -13.10
C ILE A 386 11.89 -36.85 -11.80
N LEU A 387 12.17 -35.55 -11.90
CA LEU A 387 12.33 -34.70 -10.73
C LEU A 387 10.99 -34.42 -10.06
N ASP A 388 10.99 -34.33 -8.73
CA ASP A 388 9.81 -33.92 -8.00
C ASP A 388 9.51 -32.43 -8.22
N GLN A 389 8.24 -32.06 -8.05
CA GLN A 389 7.77 -30.68 -8.24
C GLN A 389 8.53 -29.64 -7.40
N THR A 390 9.00 -30.00 -6.21
CA THR A 390 9.72 -29.06 -5.34
C THR A 390 11.09 -28.74 -5.93
N THR A 391 11.79 -29.75 -6.46
CA THR A 391 13.07 -29.58 -7.13
C THR A 391 12.92 -28.77 -8.41
N LEU A 392 11.88 -29.04 -9.22
CA LEU A 392 11.58 -28.26 -10.41
C LEU A 392 11.33 -26.78 -10.07
N VAL A 393 10.56 -26.48 -9.02
CA VAL A 393 10.33 -25.09 -8.57
C VAL A 393 11.63 -24.42 -8.16
N LYS A 394 12.51 -25.09 -7.40
CA LYS A 394 13.82 -24.53 -7.03
C LYS A 394 14.71 -24.24 -8.24
N LEU A 395 14.70 -25.11 -9.25
CA LEU A 395 15.45 -24.90 -10.49
C LEU A 395 15.01 -23.65 -11.25
N THR A 396 13.73 -23.27 -11.19
CA THR A 396 13.25 -22.02 -11.83
C THR A 396 13.99 -20.78 -11.33
N ALA A 397 14.41 -20.77 -10.06
CA ALA A 397 15.11 -19.65 -9.43
C ALA A 397 16.61 -19.60 -9.76
N VAL A 398 17.14 -20.58 -10.49
CA VAL A 398 18.57 -20.70 -10.84
C VAL A 398 18.83 -20.29 -12.29
N THR A 399 17.78 -19.96 -13.05
CA THR A 399 17.83 -19.78 -14.51
C THR A 399 18.39 -18.45 -15.00
N ASP A 400 18.60 -17.46 -14.13
CA ASP A 400 19.09 -16.12 -14.51
C ASP A 400 20.52 -15.90 -14.00
N PRO A 401 21.53 -15.74 -14.89
CA PRO A 401 22.92 -15.56 -14.49
C PRO A 401 23.20 -14.25 -13.74
N GLN A 402 22.22 -13.33 -13.66
CA GLN A 402 22.33 -12.10 -12.88
C GLN A 402 21.97 -12.29 -11.40
N ASP A 403 21.47 -13.47 -11.02
CA ASP A 403 21.13 -13.76 -9.63
C ASP A 403 22.38 -14.10 -8.80
N PRO A 404 22.49 -13.60 -7.55
CA PRO A 404 23.72 -13.69 -6.76
C PRO A 404 24.04 -15.11 -6.24
N TRP A 405 23.15 -16.08 -6.44
CA TRP A 405 23.30 -17.47 -6.00
C TRP A 405 23.51 -18.45 -7.17
N THR A 406 23.76 -17.97 -8.38
CA THR A 406 23.93 -18.83 -9.57
C THR A 406 25.06 -18.36 -10.47
N THR A 407 25.59 -19.27 -11.28
CA THR A 407 26.60 -19.00 -12.31
C THR A 407 26.00 -19.12 -13.70
N ALA A 408 26.69 -18.61 -14.73
CA ALA A 408 26.23 -18.75 -16.11
C ALA A 408 26.08 -20.23 -16.54
N GLN A 409 26.95 -21.10 -16.04
CA GLN A 409 26.94 -22.54 -16.26
C GLN A 409 25.75 -23.20 -15.56
N ALA A 410 25.52 -22.87 -14.29
CA ALA A 410 24.38 -23.38 -13.53
C ALA A 410 23.04 -22.94 -14.15
N ALA A 411 22.93 -21.68 -14.56
CA ALA A 411 21.74 -21.14 -15.21
C ALA A 411 21.42 -21.83 -16.55
N ALA A 412 22.43 -22.07 -17.38
CA ALA A 412 22.28 -22.79 -18.64
C ALA A 412 21.87 -24.25 -18.40
N ALA A 413 22.50 -24.94 -17.45
CA ALA A 413 22.18 -26.32 -17.09
C ALA A 413 20.78 -26.46 -16.49
N ALA A 414 20.36 -25.55 -15.60
CA ALA A 414 19.03 -25.54 -15.02
C ALA A 414 17.95 -25.29 -16.07
N SER A 415 18.19 -24.35 -17.00
CA SER A 415 17.26 -24.07 -18.11
C SER A 415 17.08 -25.28 -19.03
N LYS A 416 18.19 -25.97 -19.36
CA LYS A 416 18.17 -27.20 -20.14
C LYS A 416 17.37 -28.30 -19.44
N LEU A 417 17.64 -28.52 -18.15
CA LEU A 417 16.99 -29.56 -17.37
C LEU A 417 15.48 -29.30 -17.23
N LEU A 418 15.08 -28.05 -17.00
CA LEU A 418 13.67 -27.65 -16.99
C LEU A 418 12.99 -27.92 -18.33
N ALA A 419 13.65 -27.60 -19.45
CA ALA A 419 13.09 -27.88 -20.78
C ALA A 419 12.86 -29.38 -21.00
N GLU A 420 13.83 -30.22 -20.65
CA GLU A 420 13.72 -31.69 -20.80
C GLU A 420 12.65 -32.32 -19.88
N GLN A 421 12.51 -31.85 -18.64
CA GLN A 421 11.54 -32.40 -17.69
C GLN A 421 10.11 -31.90 -17.95
N LEU A 422 9.96 -30.66 -18.43
CA LEU A 422 8.66 -30.05 -18.74
C LEU A 422 8.20 -30.33 -20.18
N GLU A 423 8.89 -31.19 -20.93
CA GLU A 423 8.31 -31.87 -22.09
C GLU A 423 7.37 -33.02 -21.66
N CYS A 424 7.64 -33.64 -20.50
CA CYS A 424 6.84 -34.73 -19.94
C CYS A 424 5.61 -34.25 -19.13
N GLU A 425 5.71 -33.10 -18.45
CA GLU A 425 4.58 -32.40 -17.80
C GLU A 425 4.12 -31.21 -18.65
N SER A 426 2.83 -30.87 -18.68
CA SER A 426 2.38 -29.66 -19.39
C SER A 426 2.97 -28.40 -18.73
N LEU A 427 3.86 -27.67 -19.41
CA LEU A 427 4.45 -26.41 -18.95
C LEU A 427 3.38 -25.43 -18.41
N THR A 428 2.23 -25.35 -19.08
CA THR A 428 1.10 -24.51 -18.65
C THR A 428 0.53 -24.96 -17.31
N GLU A 429 0.39 -26.26 -17.11
CA GLU A 429 -0.13 -26.83 -15.87
C GLU A 429 0.87 -26.66 -14.73
N PHE A 430 2.17 -26.88 -15.00
CA PHE A 430 3.24 -26.66 -14.04
C PHE A 430 3.29 -25.20 -13.57
N ILE A 431 3.23 -24.24 -14.51
CA ILE A 431 3.19 -22.81 -14.17
C ILE A 431 1.95 -22.47 -13.33
N THR A 432 0.76 -22.92 -13.72
CA THR A 432 -0.49 -22.48 -13.11
C THR A 432 -0.80 -23.17 -11.79
N ASN A 433 -0.72 -24.49 -11.72
CA ASN A 433 -1.11 -25.28 -10.55
C ASN A 433 0.04 -25.40 -9.54
N THR A 434 1.25 -25.63 -10.02
CA THR A 434 2.42 -25.81 -9.15
C THR A 434 2.99 -24.46 -8.77
N VAL A 435 3.60 -23.72 -9.71
CA VAL A 435 4.35 -22.50 -9.36
C VAL A 435 3.44 -21.42 -8.79
N LEU A 436 2.40 -21.01 -9.52
CA LEU A 436 1.55 -19.89 -9.13
C LEU A 436 0.60 -20.23 -7.99
N GLN A 437 -0.17 -21.33 -8.08
CA GLN A 437 -1.19 -21.65 -7.06
C GLN A 437 -0.63 -22.29 -5.79
N LYS A 438 0.29 -23.26 -5.89
CA LYS A 438 0.77 -24.04 -4.75
C LYS A 438 1.94 -23.37 -4.03
N TYR A 439 2.88 -22.76 -4.76
CA TYR A 439 4.10 -22.18 -4.15
C TYR A 439 4.03 -20.67 -3.95
N LEU A 440 3.66 -19.89 -4.98
CA LEU A 440 3.67 -18.42 -4.86
C LEU A 440 2.43 -17.87 -4.16
N LYS A 441 1.21 -18.26 -4.56
CA LYS A 441 -0.03 -17.67 -4.01
C LYS A 441 -0.07 -17.65 -2.47
N PRO A 442 0.25 -18.73 -1.73
CA PRO A 442 0.21 -18.72 -0.26
C PRO A 442 1.12 -17.67 0.39
N LEU A 443 2.24 -17.36 -0.26
CA LEU A 443 3.20 -16.35 0.20
C LEU A 443 2.66 -14.92 0.04
N PHE A 444 1.76 -14.70 -0.93
CA PHE A 444 1.34 -13.37 -1.37
C PHE A 444 -0.16 -13.05 -1.20
N MET A 445 -0.94 -13.87 -0.48
CA MET A 445 -2.40 -13.70 -0.35
C MET A 445 -2.85 -12.38 0.30
N LYS A 446 -1.97 -11.67 1.02
CA LYS A 446 -2.28 -10.41 1.74
C LYS A 446 -1.40 -9.22 1.33
N SER A 447 -0.63 -9.34 0.26
CA SER A 447 0.46 -8.40 -0.01
C SER A 447 0.03 -7.03 -0.52
N SER A 448 -1.14 -6.91 -1.14
CA SER A 448 -1.62 -5.63 -1.70
C SER A 448 -3.11 -5.41 -1.44
N SER A 449 -3.46 -4.19 -1.01
CA SER A 449 -4.86 -3.76 -0.80
C SER A 449 -5.60 -3.43 -2.11
N ARG A 450 -4.87 -3.34 -3.22
CA ARG A 450 -5.40 -2.95 -4.54
C ARG A 450 -6.12 -4.10 -5.25
N ILE A 451 -6.00 -5.32 -4.72
CA ILE A 451 -6.56 -6.54 -5.29
C ILE A 451 -7.38 -7.32 -4.25
N THR A 452 -8.34 -8.11 -4.72
CA THR A 452 -9.08 -9.07 -3.91
C THR A 452 -8.21 -10.28 -3.57
N ALA A 453 -8.65 -11.13 -2.63
CA ALA A 453 -8.01 -12.42 -2.33
C ALA A 453 -7.95 -13.38 -3.54
N SER A 454 -8.73 -13.12 -4.60
CA SER A 454 -8.69 -13.85 -5.87
C SER A 454 -7.73 -13.23 -6.91
N GLY A 455 -7.00 -12.17 -6.57
CA GLY A 455 -6.04 -11.50 -7.45
C GLY A 455 -6.67 -10.58 -8.48
N ARG A 456 -7.96 -10.23 -8.34
CA ARG A 456 -8.64 -9.28 -9.23
C ARG A 456 -8.58 -7.86 -8.68
N PRO A 457 -8.61 -6.81 -9.52
CA PRO A 457 -8.66 -5.43 -9.04
C PRO A 457 -9.81 -5.21 -8.04
N SER A 458 -9.50 -4.57 -6.92
CA SER A 458 -10.49 -4.24 -5.90
C SER A 458 -11.35 -3.06 -6.36
N GLN A 459 -12.68 -3.21 -6.33
CA GLN A 459 -13.64 -2.14 -6.65
C GLN A 459 -13.61 -0.99 -5.62
N TYR A 460 -13.03 -1.23 -4.44
CA TYR A 460 -12.89 -0.26 -3.35
C TYR A 460 -11.48 0.34 -3.26
N ALA A 461 -10.66 0.25 -4.31
CA ALA A 461 -9.35 0.90 -4.36
C ALA A 461 -9.50 2.43 -4.47
N MET A 462 -9.95 3.08 -3.40
CA MET A 462 -10.00 4.52 -3.26
C MET A 462 -9.00 4.94 -2.18
N ILE A 463 -8.07 5.78 -2.62
CA ILE A 463 -7.08 6.54 -1.86
C ILE A 463 -5.85 5.73 -1.43
N ASP A 464 -4.71 6.12 -2.00
CA ASP A 464 -3.37 5.73 -1.58
C ASP A 464 -3.17 6.24 -0.14
N ASP A 465 -3.46 5.38 0.83
CA ASP A 465 -3.33 5.66 2.26
C ASP A 465 -1.84 5.76 2.62
N ARG A 466 -1.27 6.94 2.40
CA ARG A 466 0.10 7.30 2.80
C ARG A 466 0.34 7.20 4.31
N SER A 467 -0.68 6.85 5.09
CA SER A 467 -0.64 6.66 6.55
C SER A 467 -0.47 5.20 6.98
N ARG A 468 -0.38 4.22 6.06
CA ARG A 468 0.07 2.88 6.47
C ARG A 468 1.54 2.95 6.87
N PRO A 469 1.92 2.55 8.09
CA PRO A 469 3.32 2.28 8.37
C PRO A 469 3.74 1.17 7.41
N VAL A 470 4.78 1.43 6.63
CA VAL A 470 5.42 0.45 5.72
C VAL A 470 6.02 -0.73 6.52
N ILE A 471 5.99 -0.63 7.85
CA ILE A 471 6.52 -1.57 8.86
C ILE A 471 5.56 -2.75 9.10
N GLU A 472 5.25 -3.53 8.07
CA GLU A 472 5.07 -4.97 8.27
C GLU A 472 6.15 -5.63 7.42
N VAL A 473 7.25 -6.03 8.07
CA VAL A 473 8.33 -6.82 7.47
C VAL A 473 7.68 -7.93 6.67
N GLN A 474 7.78 -7.85 5.34
CA GLN A 474 7.14 -8.79 4.43
C GLN A 474 7.71 -10.20 4.70
N PRO A 475 6.96 -11.11 5.37
CA PRO A 475 7.53 -12.35 5.91
C PRO A 475 8.01 -13.31 4.82
N TRP A 476 7.55 -13.11 3.58
CA TRP A 476 7.90 -13.98 2.46
C TRP A 476 9.38 -13.86 2.07
N ARG A 477 10.08 -12.75 2.31
CA ARG A 477 11.48 -12.61 1.87
C ARG A 477 12.43 -13.48 2.69
N THR A 478 12.19 -13.59 3.99
CA THR A 478 12.94 -14.51 4.87
C THR A 478 12.56 -15.96 4.62
N GLN A 479 11.34 -16.23 4.15
CA GLN A 479 10.85 -17.58 3.88
C GLN A 479 11.17 -18.06 2.45
N ALA A 480 11.29 -17.16 1.48
CA ALA A 480 11.36 -17.43 0.05
C ALA A 480 12.05 -16.31 -0.77
N PRO A 481 13.37 -16.09 -0.59
CA PRO A 481 14.11 -15.08 -1.37
C PRO A 481 14.19 -15.43 -2.88
N TRP A 482 13.98 -16.70 -3.22
CA TRP A 482 13.91 -17.21 -4.58
C TRP A 482 12.64 -16.81 -5.35
N ALA A 483 11.61 -16.30 -4.66
CA ALA A 483 10.33 -15.98 -5.29
C ALA A 483 10.46 -14.94 -6.42
N GLU A 484 11.41 -14.00 -6.31
CA GLU A 484 11.70 -12.98 -7.32
C GLU A 484 12.19 -13.59 -8.65
N ALA A 485 13.10 -14.56 -8.58
CA ALA A 485 13.63 -15.25 -9.74
C ALA A 485 12.59 -16.19 -10.35
N THR A 486 11.86 -16.93 -9.50
CA THR A 486 10.79 -17.83 -9.94
C THR A 486 9.68 -17.08 -10.69
N ILE A 487 9.21 -15.92 -10.20
CA ILE A 487 8.17 -15.17 -10.93
C ILE A 487 8.70 -14.59 -12.25
N GLN A 488 9.96 -14.14 -12.29
CA GLN A 488 10.57 -13.68 -13.54
C GLN A 488 10.64 -14.80 -14.57
N TRP A 489 11.12 -15.99 -14.18
CA TRP A 489 11.11 -17.17 -15.04
C TRP A 489 9.69 -17.52 -15.50
N THR A 490 8.72 -17.49 -14.57
CA THR A 490 7.32 -17.81 -14.87
C THR A 490 6.74 -16.88 -15.94
N VAL A 491 6.99 -15.57 -15.83
CA VAL A 491 6.56 -14.57 -16.83
C VAL A 491 7.32 -14.76 -18.16
N ASN A 492 8.60 -15.14 -18.11
CA ASN A 492 9.41 -15.40 -19.29
C ASN A 492 8.90 -16.62 -20.09
N MET A 493 8.47 -17.69 -19.40
CA MET A 493 7.98 -18.92 -20.02
C MET A 493 6.48 -18.89 -20.35
N SER A 494 5.74 -17.91 -19.84
CA SER A 494 4.31 -17.77 -20.10
C SER A 494 4.02 -17.29 -21.54
N THR A 495 3.00 -17.88 -22.17
CA THR A 495 2.47 -17.42 -23.45
C THR A 495 1.36 -16.39 -23.26
N ALA A 496 1.00 -15.65 -24.32
CA ALA A 496 -0.11 -14.70 -24.29
C ALA A 496 -1.45 -15.37 -23.90
N SER A 497 -1.69 -16.60 -24.37
CA SER A 497 -2.88 -17.38 -24.04
C SER A 497 -2.94 -17.76 -22.55
N LEU A 498 -1.80 -18.19 -21.98
CA LEU A 498 -1.70 -18.52 -20.55
C LEU A 498 -2.00 -17.30 -19.69
N ILE A 499 -1.39 -16.16 -19.99
CA ILE A 499 -1.63 -14.90 -19.27
C ILE A 499 -3.10 -14.50 -19.40
N GLN A 500 -3.69 -14.60 -20.59
CA GLN A 500 -5.11 -14.25 -20.80
C GLN A 500 -6.05 -15.05 -19.88
N GLN A 501 -5.78 -16.33 -19.67
CA GLN A 501 -6.61 -17.21 -18.85
C GLN A 501 -6.31 -17.08 -17.34
N HIS A 502 -5.06 -16.84 -16.96
CA HIS A 502 -4.59 -16.97 -15.58
C HIS A 502 -3.93 -15.72 -14.98
N TRP A 503 -4.04 -14.55 -15.61
CA TRP A 503 -3.48 -13.29 -15.10
C TRP A 503 -3.74 -12.98 -13.61
N PRO A 504 -4.89 -13.35 -12.96
CA PRO A 504 -5.10 -12.97 -11.56
C PRO A 504 -4.09 -13.62 -10.62
N LEU A 505 -3.47 -14.74 -11.02
CA LEU A 505 -2.47 -15.43 -10.21
C LEU A 505 -1.12 -14.73 -10.19
N PHE A 506 -0.80 -13.93 -11.21
CA PHE A 506 0.46 -13.18 -11.31
C PHE A 506 0.42 -11.90 -10.47
N LEU A 507 -0.76 -11.27 -10.39
CA LEU A 507 -0.90 -9.92 -9.86
C LEU A 507 -0.47 -9.77 -8.39
N PRO A 508 -0.82 -10.67 -7.45
CA PRO A 508 -0.36 -10.57 -6.06
C PRO A 508 1.17 -10.52 -5.94
N VAL A 509 1.88 -11.33 -6.72
CA VAL A 509 3.34 -11.43 -6.70
C VAL A 509 3.96 -10.18 -7.30
N LEU A 510 3.50 -9.76 -8.49
CA LEU A 510 4.03 -8.58 -9.17
C LEU A 510 3.84 -7.30 -8.33
N LEU A 511 2.68 -7.12 -7.71
CA LEU A 511 2.43 -5.96 -6.86
C LEU A 511 3.28 -6.00 -5.58
N ALA A 512 3.43 -7.16 -4.95
CA ALA A 512 4.26 -7.30 -3.76
C ALA A 512 5.73 -6.93 -4.01
N LEU A 513 6.26 -7.22 -5.20
CA LEU A 513 7.63 -6.83 -5.58
C LEU A 513 7.75 -5.31 -5.79
N VAL A 514 6.77 -4.68 -6.43
CA VAL A 514 6.76 -3.23 -6.71
C VAL A 514 6.51 -2.41 -5.44
N GLU A 515 5.68 -2.91 -4.53
CA GLU A 515 5.33 -2.26 -3.27
C GLU A 515 6.39 -2.51 -2.16
N ASN A 516 7.44 -3.30 -2.43
CA ASN A 516 8.52 -3.62 -1.48
C ASN A 516 9.33 -2.40 -1.01
N GLU A 517 9.96 -2.44 0.16
CA GLU A 517 10.85 -1.37 0.65
C GLU A 517 12.15 -1.24 -0.15
N SER A 518 12.75 -2.37 -0.56
CA SER A 518 14.04 -2.41 -1.23
C SER A 518 13.97 -1.88 -2.66
N THR A 519 14.77 -0.86 -2.97
CA THR A 519 14.86 -0.24 -4.30
C THR A 519 15.26 -1.23 -5.39
N LYS A 520 16.18 -2.16 -5.10
CA LYS A 520 16.57 -3.25 -6.02
C LYS A 520 15.40 -4.20 -6.33
N THR A 521 14.61 -4.54 -5.31
CA THR A 521 13.45 -5.44 -5.44
C THR A 521 12.34 -4.76 -6.24
N LYS A 522 12.05 -3.48 -5.95
CA LYS A 522 11.12 -2.68 -6.76
C LYS A 522 11.51 -2.65 -8.22
N ALA A 523 12.79 -2.37 -8.50
CA ALA A 523 13.31 -2.30 -9.86
C ALA A 523 13.15 -3.63 -10.60
N ARG A 524 13.44 -4.77 -9.94
CA ARG A 524 13.20 -6.10 -10.51
C ARG A 524 11.71 -6.32 -10.76
N GLY A 525 10.86 -6.06 -9.78
CA GLY A 525 9.40 -6.18 -9.91
C GLY A 525 8.82 -5.35 -11.06
N LEU A 526 9.33 -4.13 -11.27
CA LEU A 526 8.95 -3.28 -12.40
C LEU A 526 9.38 -3.86 -13.75
N ARG A 527 10.60 -4.40 -13.86
CA ARG A 527 11.07 -5.08 -15.09
C ARG A 527 10.22 -6.32 -15.39
N THR A 528 9.93 -7.14 -14.38
CA THR A 528 9.06 -8.31 -14.52
C THR A 528 7.64 -7.90 -14.93
N THR A 529 7.12 -6.82 -14.36
CA THR A 529 5.81 -6.26 -14.71
C THR A 529 5.77 -5.78 -16.16
N ARG A 530 6.83 -5.11 -16.63
CA ARG A 530 6.95 -4.69 -18.04
C ARG A 530 6.95 -5.89 -18.98
N GLU A 531 7.69 -6.94 -18.64
CA GLU A 531 7.75 -8.17 -19.44
C GLU A 531 6.39 -8.88 -19.48
N PHE A 532 5.71 -8.98 -18.34
CA PHE A 532 4.34 -9.50 -18.25
C PHE A 532 3.39 -8.72 -19.17
N MET A 533 3.46 -7.39 -19.14
CA MET A 533 2.64 -6.55 -20.00
C MET A 533 2.98 -6.67 -21.49
N SER A 534 4.22 -7.03 -21.85
CA SER A 534 4.59 -7.25 -23.24
C SER A 534 3.92 -8.47 -23.85
N LYS A 535 3.60 -9.47 -23.03
CA LYS A 535 2.92 -10.72 -23.42
C LYS A 535 1.43 -10.72 -23.12
N CYS A 536 0.96 -9.81 -22.28
CA CYS A 536 -0.45 -9.69 -21.92
C CYS A 536 -1.26 -9.07 -23.08
N PRO A 537 -2.33 -9.72 -23.56
CA PRO A 537 -3.18 -9.14 -24.60
C PRO A 537 -3.77 -7.79 -24.17
N ALA A 538 -3.81 -6.82 -25.09
CA ALA A 538 -4.29 -5.48 -24.81
C ALA A 538 -5.73 -5.45 -24.24
N GLN A 539 -6.60 -6.36 -24.69
CA GLN A 539 -7.97 -6.45 -24.17
C GLN A 539 -8.01 -6.83 -22.69
N VAL A 540 -7.06 -7.65 -22.22
CA VAL A 540 -6.98 -8.04 -20.81
C VAL A 540 -6.59 -6.82 -19.98
N LEU A 541 -5.55 -6.09 -20.37
CA LEU A 541 -5.10 -4.88 -19.65
C LEU A 541 -6.21 -3.83 -19.51
N GLN A 542 -7.05 -3.68 -20.54
CA GLN A 542 -8.11 -2.67 -20.61
C GLN A 542 -9.40 -3.12 -19.90
N ASN A 543 -9.91 -4.32 -20.22
CA ASN A 543 -11.25 -4.73 -19.78
C ASN A 543 -11.30 -5.22 -18.32
N THR A 544 -10.16 -5.66 -17.77
CA THR A 544 -10.12 -6.24 -16.42
C THR A 544 -9.79 -5.22 -15.34
N GLY A 545 -9.33 -4.02 -15.71
CA GLY A 545 -8.88 -2.99 -14.78
C GLY A 545 -7.43 -3.16 -14.29
N ILE A 546 -6.70 -4.20 -14.71
CA ILE A 546 -5.29 -4.42 -14.31
C ILE A 546 -4.41 -3.24 -14.71
N GLY A 547 -4.65 -2.63 -15.88
CA GLY A 547 -3.87 -1.47 -16.32
C GLY A 547 -3.93 -0.30 -15.32
N HIS A 548 -5.10 -0.04 -14.73
CA HIS A 548 -5.26 0.98 -13.70
C HIS A 548 -4.50 0.62 -12.41
N VAL A 549 -4.47 -0.67 -12.05
CA VAL A 549 -3.71 -1.14 -10.88
C VAL A 549 -2.22 -0.91 -11.07
N PHE A 550 -1.66 -1.30 -12.23
CA PHE A 550 -0.24 -1.07 -12.54
C PHE A 550 0.11 0.42 -12.61
N ALA A 551 -0.74 1.25 -13.23
CA ALA A 551 -0.56 2.70 -13.19
C ALA A 551 -0.56 3.22 -11.73
N GLY A 552 -1.51 2.76 -10.91
CA GLY A 552 -1.68 3.18 -9.53
C GLY A 552 -0.49 2.89 -8.62
N VAL A 553 0.20 1.77 -8.81
CA VAL A 553 1.43 1.45 -8.06
C VAL A 553 2.68 2.10 -8.63
N THR A 554 2.71 2.39 -9.94
CA THR A 554 3.93 2.87 -10.61
C THR A 554 4.06 4.39 -10.59
N PHE A 555 2.96 5.15 -10.71
CA PHE A 555 3.01 6.61 -10.70
C PHE A 555 3.66 7.21 -9.43
N PRO A 556 3.35 6.73 -8.21
CA PRO A 556 4.02 7.22 -7.00
C PRO A 556 5.54 7.04 -7.03
N LEU A 557 6.05 6.03 -7.74
CA LEU A 557 7.47 5.73 -7.84
C LEU A 557 8.24 6.77 -8.66
N LEU A 558 7.56 7.59 -9.48
CA LEU A 558 8.19 8.70 -10.21
C LEU A 558 8.67 9.83 -9.28
N LEU A 559 8.25 9.81 -8.01
CA LEU A 559 8.68 10.78 -7.00
C LEU A 559 9.87 10.29 -6.15
N TYR A 560 10.47 9.14 -6.48
CA TYR A 560 11.75 8.70 -5.91
C TYR A 560 12.87 9.52 -6.54
N LEU A 561 13.02 10.74 -6.03
CA LEU A 561 13.95 11.76 -6.52
C LEU A 561 15.06 12.04 -5.48
N PRO A 562 16.20 12.58 -5.92
CA PRO A 562 17.36 12.92 -5.08
C PRO A 562 17.10 13.69 -3.78
N SER A 563 15.99 14.44 -3.70
CA SER A 563 15.62 15.19 -2.49
C SER A 563 15.29 14.29 -1.29
N VAL A 564 14.93 13.03 -1.52
CA VAL A 564 14.55 12.06 -0.47
C VAL A 564 15.23 10.71 -0.66
N THR A 565 15.60 10.33 -1.89
CA THR A 565 16.23 9.05 -2.25
C THR A 565 17.60 9.31 -2.88
N PRO A 566 18.68 8.58 -2.56
CA PRO A 566 19.97 8.77 -3.21
C PRO A 566 19.90 8.72 -4.74
N GLU A 567 20.78 9.43 -5.45
CA GLU A 567 20.72 9.56 -6.91
C GLU A 567 20.80 8.21 -7.64
N ASP A 568 21.72 7.33 -7.25
CA ASP A 568 21.87 5.99 -7.85
C ASP A 568 20.64 5.10 -7.63
N GLU A 569 20.02 5.19 -6.47
CA GLU A 569 18.77 4.48 -6.17
C GLU A 569 17.59 5.07 -6.95
N SER A 570 17.55 6.40 -7.10
CA SER A 570 16.54 7.10 -7.90
C SER A 570 16.59 6.63 -9.35
N MET A 571 17.77 6.58 -9.99
CA MET A 571 17.90 6.07 -11.36
C MET A 571 17.49 4.60 -11.48
N THR A 572 17.84 3.78 -10.49
CA THR A 572 17.50 2.35 -10.44
C THR A 572 15.98 2.12 -10.49
N ILE A 573 15.18 3.05 -9.93
CA ILE A 573 13.71 2.98 -9.90
C ILE A 573 13.07 3.72 -11.08
N LEU A 574 13.52 4.95 -11.37
CA LEU A 574 12.87 5.82 -12.36
C LEU A 574 12.87 5.20 -13.75
N ILE A 575 14.00 4.63 -14.19
CA ILE A 575 14.13 4.02 -15.52
C ILE A 575 13.06 2.94 -15.73
N PRO A 576 12.98 1.87 -14.92
CA PRO A 576 11.96 0.84 -15.11
C PRO A 576 10.54 1.33 -14.82
N ALA A 577 10.33 2.30 -13.93
CA ALA A 577 9.00 2.85 -13.65
C ALA A 577 8.42 3.58 -14.88
N TYR A 578 9.22 4.44 -15.53
CA TYR A 578 8.83 5.06 -16.79
C TYR A 578 8.60 4.02 -17.89
N ASP A 579 9.43 2.99 -17.98
CA ASP A 579 9.28 1.95 -19.00
C ASP A 579 7.97 1.16 -18.85
N VAL A 580 7.55 0.87 -17.61
CA VAL A 580 6.24 0.27 -17.32
C VAL A 580 5.10 1.19 -17.76
N LEU A 581 5.13 2.47 -17.38
CA LEU A 581 4.05 3.41 -17.71
C LEU A 581 3.96 3.68 -19.22
N ILE A 582 5.10 3.84 -19.89
CA ILE A 582 5.16 4.01 -21.35
C ILE A 582 4.63 2.76 -22.03
N LYS A 583 5.04 1.56 -21.61
CA LYS A 583 4.52 0.31 -22.17
C LYS A 583 3.03 0.13 -21.92
N LEU A 584 2.53 0.55 -20.76
CA LEU A 584 1.10 0.54 -20.44
C LEU A 584 0.32 1.42 -21.41
N ALA A 585 0.76 2.66 -21.58
CA ALA A 585 0.16 3.60 -22.52
C ALA A 585 0.24 3.07 -23.96
N GLN A 586 1.37 2.51 -24.36
CA GLN A 586 1.53 1.90 -25.68
C GLN A 586 0.58 0.73 -25.94
N SER A 587 0.19 0.01 -24.89
CA SER A 587 -0.74 -1.14 -24.94
C SER A 587 -2.21 -0.74 -24.72
N THR A 588 -2.48 0.56 -24.55
CA THR A 588 -3.81 1.11 -24.34
C THR A 588 -4.33 1.68 -25.66
N GLY A 589 -5.30 0.98 -26.27
CA GLY A 589 -5.94 1.35 -27.53
C GLY A 589 -5.00 1.63 -28.70
N ASP A 590 -5.58 2.13 -29.78
CA ASP A 590 -4.84 2.58 -30.95
C ASP A 590 -4.19 3.95 -30.70
N THR A 591 -3.38 4.43 -31.65
CA THR A 591 -2.74 5.76 -31.61
C THR A 591 -3.76 6.90 -31.41
N ASN A 592 -5.01 6.69 -31.82
CA ASN A 592 -6.10 7.64 -31.66
C ASN A 592 -6.93 7.48 -30.37
N SER A 593 -6.64 6.53 -29.48
CA SER A 593 -7.38 6.38 -28.22
C SER A 593 -7.22 7.60 -27.30
N ILE A 594 -8.31 8.03 -26.67
CA ILE A 594 -8.30 9.15 -25.71
C ILE A 594 -7.63 8.71 -24.40
N GLU A 595 -7.85 7.46 -23.98
CA GLU A 595 -7.28 6.87 -22.77
C GLU A 595 -5.75 6.78 -22.88
N ARG A 596 -5.25 6.34 -24.04
CA ARG A 596 -3.82 6.37 -24.39
C ARG A 596 -3.22 7.74 -24.19
N ARG A 597 -3.84 8.75 -24.80
CA ARG A 597 -3.37 10.15 -24.74
C ARG A 597 -3.38 10.68 -23.32
N ARG A 598 -4.45 10.41 -22.55
CA ARG A 598 -4.56 10.81 -21.15
C ARG A 598 -3.43 10.23 -20.30
N LEU A 599 -3.03 8.98 -20.56
CA LEU A 599 -1.95 8.35 -19.83
C LEU A 599 -0.59 8.98 -20.17
N PHE A 600 -0.28 9.22 -21.44
CA PHE A 600 0.94 9.95 -21.83
C PHE A 600 0.97 11.39 -21.34
N ASP A 601 -0.16 12.10 -21.39
CA ASP A 601 -0.31 13.43 -20.81
C ASP A 601 0.03 13.45 -19.32
N LYS A 602 -0.36 12.39 -18.61
CA LYS A 602 -0.07 12.23 -17.18
C LYS A 602 1.40 11.89 -16.93
N ILE A 603 2.01 11.05 -17.77
CA ILE A 603 3.45 10.75 -17.69
C ILE A 603 4.29 12.04 -17.87
N LEU A 604 3.92 12.91 -18.81
CA LEU A 604 4.63 14.20 -18.97
C LEU A 604 4.41 15.12 -17.76
N ARG A 605 3.16 15.30 -17.30
CA ARG A 605 2.84 16.26 -16.24
C ARG A 605 3.26 15.82 -14.85
N ASP A 606 2.80 14.65 -14.43
CA ASP A 606 2.99 14.13 -13.08
C ASP A 606 4.34 13.39 -12.93
N GLY A 607 4.99 13.07 -14.06
CA GLY A 607 6.30 12.44 -14.12
C GLY A 607 7.39 13.40 -14.56
N VAL A 608 7.52 13.64 -15.86
CA VAL A 608 8.68 14.35 -16.45
C VAL A 608 8.81 15.78 -15.90
N PHE A 609 7.75 16.58 -15.97
CA PHE A 609 7.80 17.98 -15.54
C PHE A 609 7.90 18.11 -14.02
N ALA A 610 7.15 17.30 -13.27
CA ALA A 610 7.25 17.27 -11.81
C ALA A 610 8.66 16.84 -11.36
N GLY A 611 9.21 15.79 -11.97
CA GLY A 611 10.56 15.31 -11.72
C GLY A 611 11.61 16.36 -12.03
N TYR A 612 11.50 17.04 -13.18
CA TYR A 612 12.42 18.10 -13.57
C TYR A 612 12.34 19.29 -12.61
N PHE A 613 11.13 19.71 -12.21
CA PHE A 613 10.94 20.80 -11.26
C PHE A 613 11.61 20.52 -9.90
N HIS A 614 11.59 19.28 -9.42
CA HIS A 614 12.15 18.90 -8.13
C HIS A 614 13.62 18.47 -8.17
N ALA A 615 14.14 18.06 -9.33
CA ALA A 615 15.48 17.48 -9.45
C ALA A 615 16.31 18.06 -10.61
N SER A 616 16.02 19.29 -11.05
CA SER A 616 16.74 19.96 -12.14
C SER A 616 18.24 20.14 -11.89
N GLN A 617 18.67 20.13 -10.63
CA GLN A 617 20.08 20.23 -10.24
C GLN A 617 20.86 18.91 -10.42
N HIS A 618 20.18 17.79 -10.70
CA HIS A 618 20.81 16.47 -10.84
C HIS A 618 20.90 16.06 -12.30
N THR A 619 22.08 16.29 -12.90
CA THR A 619 22.30 16.15 -14.35
C THR A 619 21.98 14.76 -14.90
N ARG A 620 22.26 13.68 -14.17
CA ARG A 620 21.94 12.29 -14.59
C ARG A 620 20.44 12.01 -14.53
N ILE A 621 19.72 12.60 -13.57
CA ILE A 621 18.26 12.51 -13.51
C ILE A 621 17.63 13.27 -14.67
N VAL A 622 18.09 14.49 -14.94
CA VAL A 622 17.64 15.29 -16.09
C VAL A 622 17.85 14.52 -17.41
N GLN A 623 18.99 13.85 -17.58
CA GLN A 623 19.24 12.96 -18.72
C GLN A 623 18.13 11.90 -18.88
N VAL A 624 17.80 11.18 -17.81
CA VAL A 624 16.76 10.14 -17.83
C VAL A 624 15.40 10.75 -18.17
N LEU A 625 15.04 11.88 -17.56
CA LEU A 625 13.76 12.55 -17.82
C LEU A 625 13.62 12.97 -19.28
N LEU A 626 14.68 13.49 -19.89
CA LEU A 626 14.70 13.86 -21.32
C LEU A 626 14.58 12.64 -22.24
N GLN A 627 15.30 11.55 -21.95
CA GLN A 627 15.17 10.30 -22.69
C GLN A 627 13.75 9.74 -22.64
N LYS A 628 13.12 9.76 -21.46
CA LYS A 628 11.73 9.31 -21.30
C LYS A 628 10.74 10.28 -21.93
N ALA A 629 10.98 11.60 -21.88
CA ALA A 629 10.20 12.61 -22.59
C ALA A 629 10.20 12.37 -24.10
N THR A 630 11.37 12.09 -24.69
CA THR A 630 11.53 11.77 -26.11
C THR A 630 10.65 10.58 -26.51
N ALA A 631 10.70 9.49 -25.73
CA ALA A 631 9.89 8.30 -25.98
C ALA A 631 8.37 8.59 -25.91
N VAL A 632 7.95 9.46 -24.98
CA VAL A 632 6.55 9.87 -24.83
C VAL A 632 6.11 10.79 -25.97
N ILE A 633 6.93 11.77 -26.38
CA ILE A 633 6.67 12.67 -27.50
C ILE A 633 6.45 11.87 -28.80
N ASN A 634 7.37 10.95 -29.10
CA ASN A 634 7.25 10.08 -30.27
C ASN A 634 6.01 9.17 -30.21
N SER A 635 5.57 8.81 -29.00
CA SER A 635 4.35 8.01 -28.81
C SER A 635 3.05 8.83 -28.88
N LEU A 636 3.11 10.13 -28.57
CA LEU A 636 1.99 11.08 -28.64
C LEU A 636 1.76 11.61 -30.07
N GLY A 637 2.82 11.71 -30.88
CA GLY A 637 2.73 12.30 -32.20
C GLY A 637 2.30 13.76 -32.13
N ILE A 638 1.38 14.17 -33.03
CA ILE A 638 0.86 15.55 -33.13
C ILE A 638 0.22 16.08 -31.84
N TYR A 639 -0.23 15.19 -30.94
CA TYR A 639 -0.80 15.60 -29.65
C TYR A 639 0.25 16.21 -28.69
N THR A 640 1.54 16.10 -29.03
CA THR A 640 2.64 16.79 -28.33
C THR A 640 2.46 18.31 -28.30
N ILE A 641 1.76 18.90 -29.28
CA ILE A 641 1.51 20.34 -29.36
C ILE A 641 0.93 20.91 -28.05
N LYS A 642 0.11 20.13 -27.33
CA LYS A 642 -0.47 20.51 -26.03
C LYS A 642 0.58 20.86 -24.97
N HIS A 643 1.76 20.24 -25.04
CA HIS A 643 2.85 20.39 -24.09
C HIS A 643 4.05 21.14 -24.69
N LEU A 644 3.89 21.78 -25.85
CA LEU A 644 4.98 22.41 -26.59
C LEU A 644 5.73 23.45 -25.74
N THR A 645 5.02 24.38 -25.12
CA THR A 645 5.63 25.43 -24.29
C THR A 645 6.46 24.87 -23.13
N PRO A 646 5.92 24.01 -22.23
CA PRO A 646 6.74 23.47 -21.13
C PRO A 646 7.89 22.58 -21.61
N LEU A 647 7.73 21.84 -22.70
CA LEU A 647 8.81 21.05 -23.30
C LEU A 647 9.95 21.94 -23.82
N LEU A 648 9.63 22.99 -24.58
CA LEU A 648 10.63 23.93 -25.10
C LEU A 648 11.32 24.70 -23.97
N SER A 649 10.59 25.10 -22.92
CA SER A 649 11.18 25.75 -21.75
C SER A 649 12.19 24.84 -21.04
N MET A 650 11.83 23.56 -20.83
CA MET A 650 12.73 22.58 -20.20
C MET A 650 13.99 22.35 -21.04
N VAL A 651 13.82 22.11 -22.35
CA VAL A 651 14.95 21.89 -23.27
C VAL A 651 15.83 23.15 -23.37
N SER A 652 15.24 24.34 -23.45
CA SER A 652 15.99 25.59 -23.49
C SER A 652 16.85 25.75 -22.24
N LEU A 653 16.30 25.53 -21.05
CA LEU A 653 17.05 25.69 -19.79
C LEU A 653 18.27 24.76 -19.72
N VAL A 654 18.15 23.54 -20.22
CA VAL A 654 19.26 22.56 -20.24
C VAL A 654 20.29 22.89 -21.32
N MET A 655 19.85 23.20 -22.55
CA MET A 655 20.75 23.37 -23.69
C MET A 655 21.49 24.71 -23.71
N THR A 656 20.91 25.75 -23.11
CA THR A 656 21.53 27.09 -23.09
C THR A 656 22.33 27.38 -21.83
N ASP A 657 22.46 26.42 -20.90
CA ASP A 657 23.33 26.55 -19.74
C ASP A 657 24.80 26.51 -20.20
N PRO A 658 25.61 27.54 -19.90
CA PRO A 658 27.04 27.58 -20.24
C PRO A 658 27.83 26.38 -19.71
N PHE A 659 27.42 25.81 -18.57
CA PHE A 659 28.15 24.73 -17.91
C PHE A 659 27.67 23.33 -18.31
N ALA A 660 26.65 23.21 -19.17
CA ALA A 660 26.08 21.91 -19.54
C ALA A 660 27.05 21.02 -20.34
N VAL A 661 28.09 21.61 -20.95
CA VAL A 661 29.10 20.87 -21.72
C VAL A 661 29.94 19.95 -20.82
N SER A 662 29.99 20.23 -19.51
CA SER A 662 30.65 19.37 -18.51
C SER A 662 30.09 17.94 -18.44
N TYR A 663 28.86 17.72 -18.92
CA TYR A 663 28.25 16.40 -19.01
C TYR A 663 27.47 16.22 -20.32
N PRO A 664 28.17 15.92 -21.43
CA PRO A 664 27.59 15.83 -22.77
C PRO A 664 26.39 14.86 -22.94
N PRO A 665 26.28 13.72 -22.21
CA PRO A 665 25.15 12.81 -22.36
C PRO A 665 23.78 13.47 -22.11
N THR A 666 23.70 14.46 -21.23
CA THR A 666 22.45 15.21 -20.98
C THR A 666 22.11 16.14 -22.15
N LEU A 667 23.11 16.80 -22.74
CA LEU A 667 22.91 17.63 -23.93
C LEU A 667 22.51 16.79 -25.15
N ILE A 668 23.05 15.58 -25.30
CA ILE A 668 22.64 14.63 -26.35
C ILE A 668 21.15 14.28 -26.16
N ALA A 669 20.74 13.93 -24.93
CA ALA A 669 19.35 13.63 -24.63
C ALA A 669 18.42 14.84 -24.87
N ALA A 670 18.87 16.06 -24.53
CA ALA A 670 18.12 17.30 -24.76
C ALA A 670 17.96 17.59 -26.26
N THR A 671 19.01 17.38 -27.04
CA THR A 671 19.03 17.54 -28.49
C THR A 671 18.10 16.53 -29.18
N GLN A 672 18.14 15.27 -28.77
CA GLN A 672 17.19 14.25 -29.23
C GLN A 672 15.74 14.58 -28.86
N THR A 673 15.52 15.14 -27.67
CA THR A 673 14.19 15.62 -27.25
C THR A 673 13.73 16.78 -28.14
N LEU A 674 14.61 17.73 -28.46
CA LEU A 674 14.31 18.85 -29.35
C LEU A 674 13.96 18.37 -30.76
N SER A 675 14.73 17.44 -31.31
CA SER A 675 14.46 16.80 -32.59
C SER A 675 13.09 16.12 -32.61
N ALA A 676 12.74 15.39 -31.54
CA ALA A 676 11.41 14.78 -31.39
C ALA A 676 10.30 15.84 -31.30
N ILE A 677 10.52 16.95 -30.59
CA ILE A 677 9.56 18.07 -30.53
C ILE A 677 9.34 18.65 -31.93
N ILE A 678 10.41 18.95 -32.67
CA ILE A 678 10.31 19.53 -34.01
C ILE A 678 9.54 18.58 -34.93
N THR A 679 9.89 17.30 -34.94
CA THR A 679 9.29 16.30 -35.82
C THR A 679 7.80 16.08 -35.54
N ASN A 680 7.39 16.09 -34.26
CA ASN A 680 6.02 15.77 -33.86
C ASN A 680 5.12 17.01 -33.73
N ALA A 681 5.69 18.20 -33.50
CA ALA A 681 4.96 19.46 -33.35
C ALA A 681 5.27 20.46 -34.49
N TRP A 682 5.78 19.97 -35.62
CA TRP A 682 6.17 20.79 -36.79
C TRP A 682 5.13 21.83 -37.23
N PRO A 683 3.80 21.58 -37.20
CA PRO A 683 2.83 22.58 -37.67
C PRO A 683 2.84 23.85 -36.81
N ARG A 684 3.14 23.71 -35.51
CA ARG A 684 3.20 24.82 -34.56
C ARG A 684 4.60 25.40 -34.44
N ILE A 685 5.65 24.57 -34.56
CA ILE A 685 7.04 25.03 -34.60
C ILE A 685 7.31 25.91 -35.83
N GLY A 686 6.59 25.68 -36.93
CA GLY A 686 6.65 26.50 -38.14
C GLY A 686 6.25 27.98 -37.96
N GLU A 687 5.70 28.36 -36.80
CA GLU A 687 5.39 29.76 -36.49
C GLU A 687 6.65 30.53 -36.09
N VAL A 688 6.72 31.80 -36.50
CA VAL A 688 7.93 32.64 -36.39
C VAL A 688 8.50 32.67 -34.97
N GLU A 689 7.67 32.84 -33.94
CA GLU A 689 8.11 32.92 -32.54
C GLU A 689 8.79 31.63 -32.05
N HIS A 690 8.18 30.47 -32.34
CA HIS A 690 8.72 29.18 -31.93
C HIS A 690 9.97 28.83 -32.72
N MET A 691 9.98 29.13 -34.02
CA MET A 691 11.10 28.90 -34.90
C MET A 691 12.34 29.72 -34.51
N GLU A 692 12.16 31.02 -34.20
CA GLU A 692 13.23 31.88 -33.68
C GLU A 692 13.78 31.34 -32.36
N ASN A 693 12.90 30.90 -31.45
CA ASN A 693 13.33 30.36 -30.17
C ASN A 693 14.13 29.06 -30.31
N VAL A 694 13.67 28.11 -31.14
CA VAL A 694 14.39 26.84 -31.38
C VAL A 694 15.75 27.11 -32.03
N THR A 695 15.80 28.04 -32.99
CA THR A 695 17.05 28.47 -33.63
C THR A 695 18.02 29.04 -32.59
N ARG A 696 17.55 29.92 -31.69
CA ARG A 696 18.34 30.47 -30.59
C ARG A 696 18.89 29.39 -29.66
N ILE A 697 18.08 28.40 -29.30
CA ILE A 697 18.49 27.28 -28.42
C ILE A 697 19.64 26.49 -29.06
N LEU A 698 19.49 26.10 -30.33
CA LEU A 698 20.50 25.35 -31.07
C LEU A 698 21.80 26.16 -31.22
N SER A 699 21.70 27.44 -31.60
CA SER A 699 22.86 28.32 -31.77
C SER A 699 23.65 28.49 -30.47
N LEU A 700 22.97 28.80 -29.36
CA LEU A 700 23.66 28.98 -28.07
C LEU A 700 24.33 27.70 -27.59
N CYS A 701 23.65 26.55 -27.70
CA CYS A 701 24.24 25.26 -27.33
C CYS A 701 25.48 24.94 -28.17
N TRP A 702 25.42 25.18 -29.48
CA TRP A 702 26.56 24.98 -30.38
C TRP A 702 27.74 25.89 -30.07
N LEU A 703 27.49 27.16 -29.73
CA LEU A 703 28.55 28.09 -29.35
C LEU A 703 29.24 27.65 -28.07
N ASN A 704 28.48 27.25 -27.03
CA ASN A 704 29.06 26.72 -25.79
C ASN A 704 29.92 25.47 -26.05
N VAL A 705 29.47 24.55 -26.92
CA VAL A 705 30.23 23.36 -27.31
C VAL A 705 31.49 23.73 -28.09
N SER A 706 31.40 24.71 -28.99
CA SER A 706 32.54 25.16 -29.80
C SER A 706 33.61 25.83 -28.94
N GLU A 707 33.20 26.64 -27.95
CA GLU A 707 34.11 27.26 -26.99
C GLU A 707 34.86 26.21 -26.16
N GLU A 708 34.18 25.16 -25.69
CA GLU A 708 34.85 24.08 -24.95
C GLU A 708 35.88 23.33 -25.82
N ILE A 709 35.55 23.05 -27.09
CA ILE A 709 36.46 22.39 -28.05
C ILE A 709 37.71 23.24 -28.31
N GLU A 710 37.55 24.57 -28.40
CA GLU A 710 38.67 25.51 -28.58
C GLU A 710 39.57 25.58 -27.34
N HIS A 711 39.01 25.40 -26.14
CA HIS A 711 39.75 25.46 -24.87
C HIS A 711 40.47 24.13 -24.52
N GLU A 712 39.90 22.97 -24.85
CA GLU A 712 40.46 21.63 -24.54
C GLU A 712 41.17 20.95 -25.74
N VAL A 713 42.17 21.63 -26.32
CA VAL A 713 42.88 21.28 -27.57
C VAL A 713 43.47 19.85 -27.65
N SER A 714 43.51 19.08 -26.56
CA SER A 714 44.21 17.79 -26.48
C SER A 714 43.36 16.54 -26.20
N GLN A 715 42.07 16.65 -25.82
CA GLN A 715 41.21 15.48 -25.56
C GLN A 715 39.73 15.74 -25.91
N THR A 716 39.39 15.85 -27.19
CA THR A 716 37.97 15.88 -27.58
C THR A 716 37.31 14.54 -27.26
N SER A 717 36.40 14.51 -26.30
CA SER A 717 35.70 13.29 -25.92
C SER A 717 34.83 12.78 -27.07
N ALA A 718 34.66 11.45 -27.18
CA ALA A 718 33.78 10.82 -28.18
C ALA A 718 32.31 11.33 -28.06
N ASP A 719 31.91 11.72 -26.86
CA ASP A 719 30.58 12.24 -26.57
C ASP A 719 30.36 13.66 -27.13
N ILE A 720 31.37 14.54 -27.08
CA ILE A 720 31.29 15.88 -27.69
C ILE A 720 31.12 15.77 -29.21
N ASN A 721 31.86 14.88 -29.87
CA ASN A 721 31.69 14.62 -31.31
C ASN A 721 30.29 14.09 -31.65
N THR A 722 29.74 13.24 -30.78
CA THR A 722 28.38 12.72 -30.93
C THR A 722 27.36 13.85 -30.76
N LEU A 723 27.55 14.73 -29.77
CA LEU A 723 26.71 15.90 -29.54
C LEU A 723 26.71 16.86 -30.74
N SER A 724 27.87 17.22 -31.29
CA SER A 724 27.95 18.09 -32.47
C SER A 724 27.20 17.48 -33.67
N ARG A 725 27.30 16.16 -33.86
CA ARG A 725 26.57 15.46 -34.94
C ARG A 725 25.05 15.52 -34.74
N GLU A 726 24.59 15.32 -33.51
CA GLU A 726 23.16 15.38 -33.15
C GLU A 726 22.61 16.81 -33.27
N LEU A 727 23.38 17.83 -32.89
CA LEU A 727 23.03 19.24 -33.07
C LEU A 727 22.89 19.58 -34.56
N ALA A 728 23.88 19.20 -35.36
CA ALA A 728 23.86 19.40 -36.81
C ALA A 728 22.71 18.62 -37.49
N HIS A 729 22.34 17.46 -36.98
CA HIS A 729 21.18 16.71 -37.46
C HIS A 729 19.87 17.43 -37.12
N THR A 730 19.72 17.91 -35.88
CA THR A 730 18.53 18.62 -35.40
C THR A 730 18.34 19.96 -36.12
N ALA A 731 19.43 20.69 -36.40
CA ALA A 731 19.40 21.91 -37.19
C ALA A 731 18.91 21.65 -38.63
N ARG A 732 19.34 20.55 -39.26
CA ARG A 732 18.84 20.14 -40.59
C ARG A 732 17.34 19.79 -40.59
N ILE A 733 16.85 19.14 -39.54
CA ILE A 733 15.41 18.86 -39.39
C ILE A 733 14.62 20.18 -39.27
N LEU A 734 15.17 21.17 -38.55
CA LEU A 734 14.56 22.48 -38.45
C LEU A 734 14.55 23.23 -39.80
N GLN A 735 15.66 23.19 -40.54
CA GLN A 735 15.79 23.82 -41.85
C GLN A 735 14.77 23.29 -42.87
N ALA A 736 14.50 21.98 -42.82
CA ALA A 736 13.49 21.35 -43.68
C ALA A 736 12.08 21.97 -43.56
N LEU A 737 11.78 22.71 -42.48
CA LEU A 737 10.50 23.40 -42.32
C LEU A 737 10.34 24.65 -43.20
N TRP A 738 11.45 25.24 -43.68
CA TRP A 738 11.44 26.43 -44.54
C TRP A 738 12.18 26.24 -45.87
N ASP A 739 12.76 25.06 -46.13
CA ASP A 739 13.43 24.75 -47.41
C ASP A 739 12.51 24.96 -48.63
N HIS A 740 11.19 24.79 -48.46
CA HIS A 740 10.20 25.02 -49.52
C HIS A 740 9.60 26.44 -49.55
N ASP A 741 9.84 27.25 -48.52
CA ASP A 741 9.29 28.60 -48.38
C ASP A 741 10.25 29.51 -47.59
N ALA A 742 11.17 30.13 -48.32
CA ALA A 742 12.21 31.00 -47.75
C ALA A 742 11.66 32.20 -46.97
N SER A 743 10.38 32.58 -47.16
CA SER A 743 9.73 33.65 -46.40
C SER A 743 9.52 33.28 -44.92
N LYS A 744 9.57 31.99 -44.58
CA LYS A 744 9.47 31.48 -43.21
C LYS A 744 10.83 31.40 -42.50
N CYS A 745 11.93 31.64 -43.21
CA CYS A 745 13.26 31.65 -42.59
C CYS A 745 13.30 32.71 -41.47
N PRO A 746 13.87 32.40 -40.28
CA PRO A 746 14.00 33.37 -39.21
C PRO A 746 14.75 34.64 -39.66
N ALA A 747 14.12 35.80 -39.56
CA ALA A 747 14.63 37.05 -40.14
C ALA A 747 16.03 37.43 -39.60
N LYS A 748 16.29 37.14 -38.32
CA LYS A 748 17.55 37.45 -37.64
C LYS A 748 18.68 36.45 -37.91
N LEU A 749 18.39 35.27 -38.45
CA LEU A 749 19.40 34.21 -38.63
C LEU A 749 20.51 34.64 -39.59
N SER A 750 20.16 35.34 -40.67
CA SER A 750 21.12 35.86 -41.66
C SER A 750 22.05 36.94 -41.10
N GLU A 751 21.57 37.75 -40.15
CA GLU A 751 22.36 38.77 -39.45
C GLU A 751 23.28 38.12 -38.41
N VAL A 752 22.76 37.17 -37.64
CA VAL A 752 23.53 36.42 -36.63
C VAL A 752 24.65 35.59 -37.26
N LEU A 753 24.41 34.95 -38.42
CA LEU A 753 25.47 34.22 -39.15
C LEU A 753 26.59 35.12 -39.67
N LYS A 754 26.35 36.42 -39.87
CA LYS A 754 27.38 37.40 -40.22
C LYS A 754 28.20 37.83 -39.00
N GLN A 755 27.56 37.90 -37.83
CA GLN A 755 28.20 38.29 -36.57
C GLN A 755 29.01 37.13 -35.96
N GLU A 756 28.51 35.89 -36.08
CA GLU A 756 29.13 34.69 -35.50
C GLU A 756 29.39 33.60 -36.56
N PRO A 757 30.59 33.56 -37.17
CA PRO A 757 30.89 32.64 -38.27
C PRO A 757 30.89 31.16 -37.85
N ARG A 758 31.10 30.84 -36.57
CA ARG A 758 31.06 29.46 -36.02
C ARG A 758 29.70 28.78 -36.20
N LEU A 759 28.63 29.56 -36.33
CA LEU A 759 27.29 29.04 -36.58
C LEU A 759 27.07 28.56 -38.02
N SER A 760 27.98 28.88 -38.94
CA SER A 760 27.88 28.44 -40.34
C SER A 760 28.07 26.93 -40.52
N ASP A 761 28.72 26.25 -39.57
CA ASP A 761 28.82 24.78 -39.55
C ASP A 761 27.52 24.11 -39.11
N LEU A 762 26.71 24.80 -38.29
CA LEU A 762 25.41 24.33 -37.79
C LEU A 762 24.27 24.65 -38.77
N PHE A 763 24.26 25.87 -39.28
CA PHE A 763 23.36 26.35 -40.32
C PHE A 763 24.18 26.70 -41.55
N PRO A 764 24.53 25.71 -42.40
CA PRO A 764 25.23 25.99 -43.65
C PRO A 764 24.43 27.05 -44.41
N LYS A 765 25.13 28.08 -44.92
CA LYS A 765 24.53 29.17 -45.68
C LYS A 765 23.55 28.56 -46.67
N THR A 766 22.26 28.73 -46.42
CA THR A 766 21.23 28.46 -47.40
C THR A 766 21.63 29.28 -48.61
N LEU A 767 22.09 28.59 -49.64
CA LEU A 767 22.56 29.18 -50.88
C LEU A 767 21.51 30.14 -51.42
N ALA A 768 21.99 31.35 -51.75
CA ALA A 768 21.53 32.26 -52.81
C ALA A 768 20.02 32.52 -52.96
#